data_AF-W2LGB6-F1
#
_entry.id   AF-W2LGB6-F1
#
_cell.length_a   1.000
_cell.length_b   1.000
_cell.length_c   1.000
_cell.angle_alpha   90.00
_cell.angle_beta   90.00
_cell.angle_gamma   90.00
#
_symmetry.space_group_name_H-M   'P 1'
#
loop_
_entity.id
_entity.type
_entity.pdbx_description
1 polymer ?
#
loop_
_entity_poly.entity_id
_entity_poly.type
_entity_poly.pdbx_seq_one_letter_code
_entity_poly.pdbx_strand_id
1 'polypeptide(L)'
;MLAAKFGKAFNEVPETATIKELSAGKSAVQNEIVGDLEKEFGSGPDDAAEMKLAELAGKFPDYASPGKVTSALIAKMLASKMPGGFGLSAIKEYLSSERCLPSGRIESVLLHGLTQNPKVRLTDDATAKQWLDGVVDDYAKYAGIDIPYLSKLGGMMAGPAMGQQVMQSSSLPSDFEKRLKTMISDQIEALNSYLGDDQLDWHRKIETEVDMREEMESSVSQWVTEHGEFYGAGIASKFDAKKERQYDSYWNWAVQDAMELYYRTAAAAKGTPVSPKLAVNEGLSTHFEAMTRFINKNVDTITDESALPPLEWFKPYLCNRATPELLQCTQFFVSRAEEESSPELAQAVQLLVEQVEEWLNTNPVNMQIFKPMQPQLRILENGKLEYAEVPREGVTDSINYVDEVARGLEYNDAIETGKVAGSDVTAGMTSAVGFESTLNDNGSMSSDEPDSDDDDEFDEEEAAVGDKEASKTKKVAPAKGAKLNALRDSLRKRAKRESEKSLVARSSSLRFGLNENLKKIVLPHVHVRKPSDVDPTIRLYDVESTCVLLSCMREMASTGISFTGKVALLTGCGKNSIGAEIVKALLEGGATVFVTTSSFSMKTTALFREIYEQHGSRGSRLIVLPFNQASKVDVQSLVAHIYNVHKLDLDFVIPFAALSEVGRMITDIDSRSELAHRIMLTNTVRLLGEVVTAKKARDITTRPALVILPMSPNHGNFGGDGLYAESKLGVESLMNKWYSEGWDDQLSIVGAIIGWTRGTGLMSGNNVVAAGVEKMGMRTFSTTEMGFNLSALMHPSIVDRAAESPIFADLTGGMAQVSDLKDQVDSIRADIMKKSKLQASIHAALESDKKMLALPAKKQVAAPSSKTFAPRANMSSYYCNSFPKLSG
;
A
#
# COMPACT_ATOMS: atom_id res chain seq x y z
N MET A 1 27.45 4.44 58.09
CA MET A 1 26.19 3.64 58.16
C MET A 1 26.29 2.49 59.17
N LEU A 2 27.19 1.53 58.98
CA LEU A 2 27.28 0.31 59.81
C LEU A 2 27.49 0.61 61.31
N ALA A 3 28.41 1.52 61.66
CA ALA A 3 28.64 1.92 63.06
C ALA A 3 27.36 2.43 63.74
N ALA A 4 26.59 3.29 63.06
CA ALA A 4 25.33 3.83 63.58
C ALA A 4 24.24 2.76 63.74
N LYS A 5 24.17 1.78 62.84
CA LYS A 5 23.19 0.68 62.89
C LYS A 5 23.52 -0.38 63.94
N PHE A 6 24.79 -0.72 64.12
CA PHE A 6 25.24 -1.63 65.17
C PHE A 6 25.35 -0.96 66.55
N GLY A 7 25.16 0.35 66.64
CA GLY A 7 25.29 1.11 67.90
C GLY A 7 26.71 1.10 68.47
N LYS A 8 27.71 0.91 67.60
CA LYS A 8 29.13 0.82 67.94
C LYS A 8 29.85 2.12 67.59
N ALA A 9 30.93 2.42 68.30
CA ALA A 9 31.78 3.55 67.93
C ALA A 9 32.43 3.31 66.55
N PHE A 10 32.76 4.37 65.81
CA PHE A 10 33.36 4.25 64.48
C PHE A 10 34.65 3.40 64.49
N ASN A 11 35.44 3.49 65.55
CA ASN A 11 36.69 2.73 65.72
C ASN A 11 36.49 1.25 66.09
N GLU A 12 35.26 0.83 66.45
CA GLU A 12 34.92 -0.55 66.82
C GLU A 12 34.46 -1.39 65.61
N VAL A 13 34.44 -0.78 64.41
CA VAL A 13 34.08 -1.43 63.15
C VAL A 13 35.31 -1.41 62.23
N PRO A 14 36.23 -2.40 62.35
CA PRO A 14 37.43 -2.42 61.53
C PRO A 14 37.11 -2.79 60.09
N GLU A 15 37.85 -2.22 59.14
CA GLU A 15 37.68 -2.46 57.70
C GLU A 15 37.95 -3.93 57.29
N THR A 16 38.62 -4.69 58.15
CA THR A 16 38.91 -6.13 57.98
C THR A 16 37.80 -7.05 58.47
N ALA A 17 36.80 -6.54 59.19
CA ALA A 17 35.67 -7.35 59.65
C ALA A 17 34.68 -7.64 58.51
N THR A 18 33.86 -8.67 58.69
CA THR A 18 32.72 -8.98 57.82
C THR A 18 31.40 -8.57 58.48
N ILE A 19 30.34 -8.37 57.69
CA ILE A 19 28.99 -8.07 58.23
C ILE A 19 28.48 -9.23 59.09
N LYS A 20 28.83 -10.47 58.72
CA LYS A 20 28.54 -11.69 59.48
C LYS A 20 29.19 -11.71 60.87
N GLU A 21 30.44 -11.25 60.98
CA GLU A 21 31.13 -11.09 62.26
C GLU A 21 30.52 -9.96 63.11
N LEU A 22 30.20 -8.83 62.48
CA LEU A 22 29.63 -7.67 63.17
C LEU A 22 28.20 -7.90 63.69
N SER A 23 27.46 -8.79 63.03
CA SER A 23 26.11 -9.23 63.44
C SER A 23 26.10 -10.37 64.46
N ALA A 24 27.27 -10.85 64.91
CA ALA A 24 27.41 -11.94 65.89
C ALA A 24 26.62 -13.21 65.52
N GLY A 25 26.51 -13.52 64.22
CA GLY A 25 25.78 -14.68 63.71
C GLY A 25 24.24 -14.57 63.72
N LYS A 26 23.68 -13.39 64.03
CA LYS A 26 22.23 -13.15 63.94
C LYS A 26 21.83 -12.87 62.49
N SER A 27 21.41 -13.92 61.78
CA SER A 27 21.01 -13.84 60.36
C SER A 27 19.95 -12.75 60.06
N ALA A 28 19.03 -12.45 60.98
CA ALA A 28 18.06 -11.37 60.81
C ALA A 28 18.71 -9.97 60.70
N VAL A 29 19.71 -9.69 61.54
CA VAL A 29 20.43 -8.40 61.54
C VAL A 29 21.36 -8.32 60.33
N GLN A 30 21.97 -9.45 59.95
CA GLN A 30 22.79 -9.55 58.73
C GLN A 30 21.97 -9.18 57.48
N ASN A 31 20.79 -9.78 57.31
CA ASN A 31 19.93 -9.52 56.15
C ASN A 31 19.35 -8.11 56.14
N GLU A 32 19.03 -7.54 57.32
CA GLU A 32 18.62 -6.13 57.42
C GLU A 32 19.73 -5.19 56.92
N ILE A 33 20.98 -5.44 57.34
CA ILE A 33 22.12 -4.58 56.97
C ILE A 33 22.46 -4.70 55.48
N VAL A 34 22.40 -5.91 54.92
CA VAL A 34 22.60 -6.11 53.48
C VAL A 34 21.50 -5.40 52.68
N GLY A 35 20.24 -5.55 53.07
CA GLY A 35 19.12 -4.84 52.43
C GLY A 35 19.21 -3.32 52.58
N ASP A 36 19.77 -2.81 53.68
CA ASP A 36 20.02 -1.38 53.84
C ASP A 36 21.20 -0.89 52.98
N LEU A 37 22.23 -1.71 52.76
CA LEU A 37 23.31 -1.39 51.82
C LEU A 37 22.79 -1.34 50.38
N GLU A 38 21.91 -2.26 50.01
CA GLU A 38 21.29 -2.27 48.67
C GLU A 38 20.41 -1.04 48.43
N LYS A 39 19.61 -0.65 49.44
CA LYS A 39 18.80 0.58 49.38
C LYS A 39 19.62 1.85 49.31
N GLU A 40 20.85 1.82 49.84
CA GLU A 40 21.73 2.97 49.94
C GLU A 40 22.62 3.15 48.71
N PHE A 41 23.17 2.05 48.19
CA PHE A 41 24.21 2.05 47.15
C PHE A 41 23.79 1.36 45.84
N GLY A 42 22.61 0.73 45.78
CA GLY A 42 22.13 -0.05 44.63
C GLY A 42 22.47 -1.55 44.73
N SER A 43 22.36 -2.29 43.61
CA SER A 43 22.60 -3.75 43.61
C SER A 43 24.01 -4.09 44.10
N GLY A 44 24.10 -4.84 45.21
CA GLY A 44 25.35 -5.34 45.77
C GLY A 44 25.70 -6.76 45.28
N PRO A 45 26.91 -7.27 45.61
CA PRO A 45 27.29 -8.66 45.34
C PRO A 45 26.51 -9.65 46.24
N ASP A 46 26.17 -10.84 45.72
CA ASP A 46 25.39 -11.86 46.45
C ASP A 46 26.04 -12.31 47.78
N ASP A 47 27.38 -12.30 47.85
CA ASP A 47 28.16 -12.65 49.04
C ASP A 47 28.52 -11.44 49.92
N ALA A 48 27.78 -10.32 49.81
CA ALA A 48 28.08 -9.07 50.52
C ALA A 48 28.28 -9.23 52.04
N ALA A 49 27.62 -10.22 52.66
CA ALA A 49 27.72 -10.42 54.09
C ALA A 49 29.01 -11.11 54.56
N GLU A 50 29.68 -11.85 53.67
CA GLU A 50 30.89 -12.63 53.96
C GLU A 50 32.18 -11.94 53.50
N MET A 51 32.05 -10.88 52.69
CA MET A 51 33.18 -10.04 52.27
C MET A 51 33.66 -9.13 53.40
N LYS A 52 34.97 -8.83 53.39
CA LYS A 52 35.54 -7.79 54.26
C LYS A 52 35.03 -6.42 53.84
N LEU A 53 34.81 -5.52 54.80
CA LEU A 53 34.26 -4.20 54.53
C LEU A 53 35.09 -3.38 53.53
N ALA A 54 36.42 -3.50 53.55
CA ALA A 54 37.30 -2.83 52.58
C ALA A 54 37.07 -3.30 51.13
N GLU A 55 36.89 -4.61 50.94
CA GLU A 55 36.65 -5.21 49.62
C GLU A 55 35.22 -4.93 49.15
N LEU A 56 34.27 -4.93 50.08
CA LEU A 56 32.87 -4.61 49.83
C LEU A 56 32.68 -3.13 49.44
N ALA A 57 33.41 -2.21 50.08
CA ALA A 57 33.35 -0.78 49.75
C ALA A 57 33.80 -0.49 48.31
N GLY A 58 34.82 -1.20 47.80
CA GLY A 58 35.30 -1.04 46.42
C GLY A 58 34.39 -1.62 45.33
N LYS A 59 33.34 -2.38 45.72
CA LYS A 59 32.35 -2.96 44.79
C LYS A 59 31.13 -2.06 44.57
N PHE A 60 30.93 -1.06 45.43
CA PHE A 60 29.85 -0.08 45.28
C PHE A 60 30.31 1.12 44.45
N PRO A 61 29.38 1.78 43.72
CA PRO A 61 29.71 2.98 42.95
C PRO A 61 30.12 4.15 43.85
N ASP A 62 30.86 5.11 43.28
CA ASP A 62 31.29 6.32 43.97
C ASP A 62 30.09 7.09 44.55
N TYR A 63 30.23 7.52 45.80
CA TYR A 63 29.13 8.04 46.60
C TYR A 63 29.18 9.57 46.71
N ALA A 64 28.35 10.26 45.91
CA ALA A 64 28.38 11.72 45.80
C ALA A 64 27.52 12.46 46.86
N SER A 65 26.46 11.83 47.36
CA SER A 65 25.56 12.40 48.38
C SER A 65 24.88 11.30 49.19
N PRO A 66 24.41 11.59 50.43
CA PRO A 66 23.73 10.61 51.27
C PRO A 66 22.50 9.97 50.59
N GLY A 67 22.47 8.64 50.49
CA GLY A 67 21.36 7.87 49.95
C GLY A 67 20.14 7.82 50.87
N LYS A 68 19.13 7.00 50.51
CA LYS A 68 17.82 6.97 51.19
C LYS A 68 17.91 6.57 52.67
N VAL A 69 18.76 5.61 53.01
CA VAL A 69 18.93 5.08 54.37
C VAL A 69 19.68 6.07 55.24
N THR A 70 20.84 6.57 54.79
CA THR A 70 21.62 7.52 55.61
C THR A 70 20.92 8.87 55.75
N SER A 71 20.26 9.38 54.70
CA SER A 71 19.44 10.58 54.78
C SER A 71 18.29 10.43 55.79
N ALA A 72 17.61 9.29 55.79
CA ALA A 72 16.55 9.00 56.77
C ALA A 72 17.11 8.90 58.21
N LEU A 73 18.30 8.33 58.39
CA LEU A 73 18.98 8.28 59.69
C LEU A 73 19.38 9.68 60.18
N ILE A 74 19.89 10.54 59.30
CA ILE A 74 20.21 11.95 59.62
C ILE A 74 18.93 12.69 60.00
N ALA A 75 17.86 12.59 59.20
CA ALA A 75 16.59 13.23 59.50
C ALA A 75 16.02 12.77 60.85
N LYS A 76 16.09 11.47 61.16
CA LYS A 76 15.67 10.90 62.45
C LYS A 76 16.52 11.39 63.62
N MET A 77 17.84 11.47 63.44
CA MET A 77 18.75 12.01 64.45
C MET A 77 18.40 13.47 64.75
N LEU A 78 18.26 14.30 63.72
CA LEU A 78 17.95 15.72 63.88
C LEU A 78 16.58 15.93 64.53
N ALA A 79 15.54 15.24 64.06
CA ALA A 79 14.20 15.38 64.61
C ALA A 79 14.08 14.94 66.09
N SER A 80 14.84 13.90 66.49
CA SER A 80 14.75 13.36 67.85
C SER A 80 15.70 14.02 68.86
N LYS A 81 16.82 14.59 68.39
CA LYS A 81 17.90 15.09 69.27
C LYS A 81 18.09 16.60 69.27
N MET A 82 17.56 17.33 68.29
CA MET A 82 17.68 18.79 68.22
C MET A 82 16.56 19.52 68.98
N PRO A 83 16.82 20.74 69.48
CA PRO A 83 15.79 21.60 70.06
C PRO A 83 14.75 22.02 69.03
N GLY A 84 13.53 22.35 69.50
CA GLY A 84 12.43 22.75 68.62
C GLY A 84 12.75 24.06 67.88
N GLY A 85 12.66 24.06 66.54
CA GLY A 85 13.02 25.20 65.69
C GLY A 85 14.41 25.10 65.05
N PHE A 86 15.32 24.28 65.59
CA PHE A 86 16.67 24.07 65.03
C PHE A 86 16.71 22.87 64.06
N GLY A 87 16.00 23.02 62.92
CA GLY A 87 15.90 21.99 61.88
C GLY A 87 17.08 21.95 60.91
N LEU A 88 17.02 21.05 59.91
CA LEU A 88 18.09 20.86 58.92
C LEU A 88 18.49 22.16 58.20
N SER A 89 17.55 23.06 57.92
CA SER A 89 17.83 24.35 57.28
C SER A 89 18.70 25.25 58.18
N ALA A 90 18.37 25.35 59.47
CA ALA A 90 19.13 26.16 60.43
C ALA A 90 20.53 25.59 60.67
N ILE A 91 20.68 24.27 60.64
CA ILE A 91 21.98 23.58 60.76
C ILE A 91 22.84 23.80 59.52
N LYS A 92 22.26 23.66 58.32
CA LYS A 92 22.96 23.94 57.06
C LYS A 92 23.41 25.41 57.00
N GLU A 93 22.52 26.33 57.40
CA GLU A 93 22.85 27.76 57.50
C GLU A 93 24.01 27.99 58.48
N TYR A 94 23.93 27.47 59.71
CA TYR A 94 24.99 27.61 60.71
C TYR A 94 26.34 27.04 60.25
N LEU A 95 26.37 25.83 59.70
CA LEU A 95 27.60 25.20 59.22
C LEU A 95 28.17 25.91 57.98
N SER A 96 27.31 26.47 57.14
CA SER A 96 27.75 27.27 55.99
C SER A 96 28.30 28.64 56.40
N SER A 97 27.70 29.29 57.40
CA SER A 97 28.06 30.66 57.80
C SER A 97 29.22 30.70 58.80
N GLU A 98 29.18 29.86 59.83
CA GLU A 98 30.12 29.91 60.96
C GLU A 98 31.37 29.05 60.71
N ARG A 99 31.20 27.89 60.04
CA ARG A 99 32.27 26.93 59.73
C ARG A 99 32.69 26.93 58.25
N CYS A 100 32.10 27.80 57.43
CA CYS A 100 32.42 28.00 56.01
C CYS A 100 32.36 26.72 55.16
N LEU A 101 31.50 25.75 55.53
CA LEU A 101 31.46 24.47 54.85
C LEU A 101 30.57 24.53 53.59
N PRO A 102 31.04 24.04 52.43
CA PRO A 102 30.19 23.86 51.26
C PRO A 102 29.20 22.70 51.48
N SER A 103 28.09 22.70 50.74
CA SER A 103 26.98 21.74 50.89
C SER A 103 27.39 20.27 50.99
N GLY A 104 28.29 19.79 50.13
CA GLY A 104 28.76 18.40 50.17
C GLY A 104 29.58 18.04 51.43
N ARG A 105 30.31 19.01 52.00
CA ARG A 105 31.04 18.82 53.27
C ARG A 105 30.11 18.88 54.47
N ILE A 106 29.05 19.68 54.42
CA ILE A 106 28.00 19.69 55.46
C ILE A 106 27.37 18.30 55.57
N GLU A 107 27.08 17.65 54.44
CA GLU A 107 26.52 16.30 54.42
C GLU A 107 27.50 15.26 54.97
N SER A 108 28.79 15.39 54.65
CA SER A 108 29.85 14.54 55.21
C SER A 108 29.98 14.69 56.74
N VAL A 109 29.87 15.93 57.25
CA VAL A 109 29.87 16.21 58.70
C VAL A 109 28.62 15.63 59.37
N LEU A 110 27.44 15.73 58.74
CA LEU A 110 26.21 15.15 59.27
C LEU A 110 26.26 13.61 59.27
N LEU A 111 26.87 12.99 58.26
CA LEU A 111 27.16 11.56 58.24
C LEU A 111 28.12 11.15 59.37
N HIS A 112 29.15 11.96 59.64
CA HIS A 112 30.04 11.75 60.77
C HIS A 112 29.31 11.92 62.12
N GLY A 113 28.38 12.88 62.19
CA GLY A 113 27.52 13.12 63.35
C GLY A 113 26.66 11.92 63.75
N LEU A 114 26.28 11.05 62.80
CA LEU A 114 25.59 9.79 63.11
C LEU A 114 26.41 8.85 64.01
N THR A 115 27.75 8.95 63.97
CA THR A 115 28.64 8.16 64.83
C THR A 115 28.81 8.75 66.23
N GLN A 116 28.43 10.03 66.40
CA GLN A 116 28.51 10.78 67.66
C GLN A 116 27.12 11.23 68.13
N ASN A 117 26.12 10.37 67.96
CA ASN A 117 24.72 10.67 68.24
C ASN A 117 24.48 11.01 69.73
N PRO A 118 23.89 12.17 70.08
CA PRO A 118 23.55 12.53 71.45
C PRO A 118 22.60 11.51 72.09
N LYS A 119 22.96 11.01 73.29
CA LYS A 119 22.09 10.06 74.02
C LYS A 119 20.77 10.71 74.44
N VAL A 120 20.81 11.97 74.86
CA VAL A 120 19.64 12.77 75.29
C VAL A 120 19.41 13.92 74.30
N ARG A 121 18.17 14.38 74.19
CA ARG A 121 17.81 15.55 73.36
C ARG A 121 18.45 16.82 73.94
N LEU A 122 19.01 17.65 73.07
CA LEU A 122 19.64 18.91 73.43
C LEU A 122 18.56 19.96 73.76
N THR A 123 18.75 20.75 74.82
CA THR A 123 17.73 21.66 75.36
C THR A 123 17.68 22.98 74.64
N ASP A 124 18.84 23.53 74.25
CA ASP A 124 18.98 24.89 73.74
C ASP A 124 19.88 24.94 72.51
N ASP A 125 19.62 25.91 71.62
CA ASP A 125 20.39 26.11 70.37
C ASP A 125 21.90 26.27 70.60
N ALA A 126 22.30 26.86 71.74
CA ALA A 126 23.72 27.00 72.10
C ALA A 126 24.40 25.63 72.32
N THR A 127 23.70 24.70 72.98
CA THR A 127 24.21 23.33 73.21
C THR A 127 24.24 22.50 71.93
N ALA A 128 23.29 22.74 71.02
CA ALA A 128 23.26 22.13 69.69
C ALA A 128 24.42 22.58 68.81
N LYS A 129 24.73 23.88 68.83
CA LYS A 129 25.90 24.45 68.13
C LYS A 129 27.22 23.91 68.67
N GLN A 130 27.37 23.83 70.00
CA GLN A 130 28.58 23.28 70.63
C GLN A 130 28.79 21.80 70.28
N TRP A 131 27.72 21.01 70.22
CA TRP A 131 27.80 19.61 69.76
C TRP A 131 28.19 19.53 68.28
N LEU A 132 27.56 20.31 67.40
CA LEU A 132 27.92 20.38 65.99
C LEU A 132 29.38 20.78 65.79
N ASP A 133 29.87 21.72 66.59
CA ASP A 133 31.25 22.16 66.59
C ASP A 133 32.22 21.03 66.96
N GLY A 134 31.88 20.22 67.97
CA GLY A 134 32.63 19.02 68.32
C GLY A 134 32.65 17.98 67.20
N VAL A 135 31.52 17.77 66.51
CA VAL A 135 31.44 16.86 65.36
C VAL A 135 32.28 17.36 64.19
N VAL A 136 32.28 18.66 63.92
CA VAL A 136 33.10 19.28 62.86
C VAL A 136 34.59 19.13 63.19
N ASP A 137 34.99 19.37 64.45
CA ASP A 137 36.39 19.29 64.88
C ASP A 137 36.93 17.85 64.84
N ASP A 138 36.09 16.85 65.13
CA ASP A 138 36.49 15.44 65.00
C ASP A 138 36.49 14.97 63.54
N TYR A 139 35.54 15.43 62.72
CA TYR A 139 35.58 15.21 61.28
C TYR A 139 36.82 15.84 60.64
N ALA A 140 37.22 17.04 61.07
CA ALA A 140 38.44 17.74 60.66
C ALA A 140 39.69 16.88 60.92
N LYS A 141 39.80 16.29 62.13
CA LYS A 141 40.89 15.37 62.47
C LYS A 141 40.87 14.09 61.63
N TYR A 142 39.68 13.51 61.41
CA TYR A 142 39.54 12.30 60.61
C TYR A 142 39.92 12.53 59.13
N ALA A 143 39.47 13.65 58.55
CA ALA A 143 39.74 14.00 57.15
C ALA A 143 41.12 14.63 56.93
N GLY A 144 41.85 15.00 58.00
CA GLY A 144 43.14 15.69 57.92
C GLY A 144 43.04 17.13 57.40
N ILE A 145 41.92 17.81 57.63
CA ILE A 145 41.62 19.16 57.12
C ILE A 145 41.49 20.13 58.31
N ASP A 146 42.06 21.33 58.21
CA ASP A 146 41.86 22.40 59.19
C ASP A 146 40.59 23.21 58.84
N ILE A 147 39.57 23.18 59.70
CA ILE A 147 38.28 23.85 59.48
C ILE A 147 38.19 25.08 60.39
N PRO A 148 38.28 26.30 59.83
CA PRO A 148 38.28 27.51 60.64
C PRO A 148 36.91 27.88 61.24
N TYR A 149 36.94 28.71 62.29
CA TYR A 149 35.77 29.44 62.77
C TYR A 149 35.76 30.84 62.14
N LEU A 150 34.69 31.22 61.45
CA LEU A 150 34.58 32.56 60.87
C LEU A 150 34.63 33.65 61.97
N SER A 151 34.03 33.40 63.14
CA SER A 151 34.08 34.28 64.31
C SER A 151 35.48 34.44 64.94
N LYS A 152 36.41 33.50 64.72
CA LYS A 152 37.80 33.56 65.23
C LYS A 152 38.81 34.05 64.19
N LEU A 153 38.42 34.14 62.91
CA LEU A 153 39.26 34.72 61.84
C LEU A 153 39.26 36.26 61.80
N GLY A 154 38.49 36.91 62.68
CA GLY A 154 38.44 38.36 62.82
C GLY A 154 39.72 38.95 63.40
N GLY A 155 40.79 39.00 62.61
CA GLY A 155 42.06 39.62 62.98
C GLY A 155 43.05 39.83 61.83
N MET A 156 42.95 39.10 60.74
CA MET A 156 43.81 39.31 59.56
C MET A 156 43.01 39.02 58.30
N MET A 157 43.12 39.89 57.30
CA MET A 157 42.36 39.93 56.02
C MET A 157 41.14 40.87 55.99
N ALA A 158 41.35 42.14 56.37
CA ALA A 158 40.61 43.26 55.76
C ALA A 158 41.52 43.90 54.70
N GLY A 159 41.43 43.40 53.46
CA GLY A 159 41.97 44.05 52.27
C GLY A 159 40.89 44.93 51.60
N PRO A 160 41.23 46.12 51.09
CA PRO A 160 40.27 47.17 50.80
C PRO A 160 39.59 46.97 49.43
N ALA A 161 38.27 46.90 49.42
CA ALA A 161 37.46 47.20 48.24
C ALA A 161 36.38 48.20 48.63
N MET A 162 36.80 49.47 48.66
CA MET A 162 35.96 50.66 48.75
C MET A 162 35.54 51.05 47.33
N GLY A 163 34.23 51.13 47.08
CA GLY A 163 33.66 51.62 45.83
C GLY A 163 32.14 51.47 45.79
N GLN A 164 31.45 52.36 46.51
CA GLN A 164 30.08 52.91 46.34
C GLN A 164 29.19 52.36 45.19
N GLN A 165 27.87 52.23 45.28
CA GLN A 165 26.85 52.76 46.17
C GLN A 165 25.53 52.08 45.76
N VAL A 166 24.81 51.45 46.70
CA VAL A 166 23.34 51.39 46.59
C VAL A 166 22.81 51.75 47.97
N MET A 167 22.07 52.86 48.01
CA MET A 167 21.25 53.24 49.14
C MET A 167 20.32 52.08 49.49
N GLN A 168 20.61 51.35 50.57
CA GLN A 168 19.56 50.67 51.32
C GLN A 168 19.16 51.60 52.46
N SER A 169 18.04 52.28 52.24
CA SER A 169 17.23 52.85 53.31
C SER A 169 17.02 51.80 54.39
N SER A 170 17.47 52.09 55.61
CA SER A 170 17.00 51.52 56.87
C SER A 170 16.47 50.09 56.77
N SER A 171 17.35 49.10 56.95
CA SER A 171 16.93 47.77 57.36
C SER A 171 16.10 47.92 58.64
N LEU A 172 14.78 47.83 58.51
CA LEU A 172 13.95 47.31 59.59
C LEU A 172 14.62 46.00 60.04
N PRO A 173 14.71 45.70 61.34
CA PRO A 173 15.26 44.42 61.78
C PRO A 173 14.61 43.34 60.92
N SER A 174 15.37 42.42 60.33
CA SER A 174 14.82 41.33 59.52
C SER A 174 13.67 40.61 60.24
N ASP A 175 13.67 40.66 61.58
CA ASP A 175 12.60 40.24 62.47
C ASP A 175 11.30 41.06 62.38
N PHE A 176 11.37 42.38 62.22
CA PHE A 176 10.19 43.20 61.98
C PHE A 176 9.56 42.92 60.62
N GLU A 177 10.36 42.78 59.56
CA GLU A 177 9.85 42.41 58.24
C GLU A 177 9.24 41.00 58.25
N LYS A 178 9.88 40.04 58.94
CA LYS A 178 9.31 38.71 59.19
C LYS A 178 7.98 38.81 59.93
N ARG A 179 7.90 39.55 61.04
CA ARG A 179 6.67 39.73 61.82
C ARG A 179 5.56 40.39 61.01
N LEU A 180 5.89 41.38 60.19
CA LEU A 180 4.94 42.03 59.30
C LEU A 180 4.39 41.05 58.25
N LYS A 181 5.27 40.25 57.62
CA LYS A 181 4.85 39.21 56.68
C LYS A 181 3.99 38.13 57.35
N THR A 182 4.33 37.73 58.58
CA THR A 182 3.50 36.80 59.37
C THR A 182 2.12 37.40 59.64
N MET A 183 2.04 38.63 60.13
CA MET A 183 0.75 39.30 60.38
C MET A 183 -0.11 39.40 59.11
N ILE A 184 0.50 39.72 57.95
CA ILE A 184 -0.20 39.75 56.66
C ILE A 184 -0.69 38.35 56.27
N SER A 185 0.14 37.32 56.45
CA SER A 185 -0.22 35.92 56.20
C SER A 185 -1.41 35.48 57.07
N ASP A 186 -1.39 35.80 58.36
CA ASP A 186 -2.46 35.46 59.30
C ASP A 186 -3.78 36.15 58.93
N GLN A 187 -3.72 37.43 58.50
CA GLN A 187 -4.89 38.16 58.01
C GLN A 187 -5.46 37.57 56.72
N ILE A 188 -4.58 37.18 55.78
CA ILE A 188 -4.98 36.52 54.53
C ILE A 188 -5.65 35.17 54.84
N GLU A 189 -5.07 34.36 55.72
CA GLU A 189 -5.63 33.06 56.13
C GLU A 189 -7.01 33.20 56.77
N ALA A 190 -7.19 34.17 57.67
CA ALA A 190 -8.49 34.46 58.29
C ALA A 190 -9.56 34.89 57.28
N LEU A 191 -9.20 35.73 56.30
CA LEU A 191 -10.10 36.18 55.24
C LEU A 191 -10.48 35.04 54.29
N ASN A 192 -9.53 34.21 53.88
CA ASN A 192 -9.78 33.04 53.03
C ASN A 192 -10.71 32.03 53.72
N SER A 193 -10.47 31.77 55.02
CA SER A 193 -11.32 30.88 55.83
C SER A 193 -12.76 31.39 55.94
N TYR A 194 -12.95 32.71 56.08
CA TYR A 194 -14.28 33.32 56.09
C TYR A 194 -14.98 33.23 54.72
N LEU A 195 -14.25 33.40 53.62
CA LEU A 195 -14.77 33.32 52.25
C LEU A 195 -15.02 31.88 51.78
N GLY A 196 -14.45 30.88 52.47
CA GLY A 196 -14.49 29.48 52.05
C GLY A 196 -13.57 29.17 50.86
N ASP A 197 -12.65 30.07 50.53
CA ASP A 197 -11.71 29.94 49.42
C ASP A 197 -10.45 29.20 49.88
N ASP A 198 -10.25 27.98 49.37
CA ASP A 198 -9.04 27.18 49.63
C ASP A 198 -7.92 27.59 48.67
N GLN A 199 -6.92 28.33 49.17
CA GLN A 199 -5.78 28.78 48.36
C GLN A 199 -4.88 27.64 47.85
N LEU A 200 -5.03 26.41 48.36
CA LEU A 200 -4.24 25.24 47.96
C LEU A 200 -5.03 24.29 47.06
N ASP A 201 -6.31 24.56 46.76
CA ASP A 201 -7.14 23.72 45.91
C ASP A 201 -6.58 23.61 44.48
N TRP A 202 -6.08 24.71 43.91
CA TRP A 202 -5.46 24.69 42.59
C TRP A 202 -4.17 23.86 42.56
N HIS A 203 -3.37 23.90 43.64
CA HIS A 203 -2.16 23.10 43.77
C HIS A 203 -2.49 21.61 43.80
N ARG A 204 -3.49 21.21 44.60
CA ARG A 204 -3.97 19.81 44.65
C ARG A 204 -4.52 19.37 43.30
N LYS A 205 -5.28 20.22 42.61
CA LYS A 205 -5.80 19.93 41.27
C LYS A 205 -4.67 19.72 40.26
N ILE A 206 -3.63 20.55 40.29
CA ILE A 206 -2.45 20.36 39.43
C ILE A 206 -1.74 19.06 39.78
N GLU A 207 -1.52 18.77 41.06
CA GLU A 207 -0.88 17.52 41.50
C GLU A 207 -1.68 16.30 41.02
N THR A 208 -3.01 16.29 41.20
CA THR A 208 -3.86 15.21 40.68
C THR A 208 -3.84 15.11 39.16
N GLU A 209 -3.68 16.23 38.45
CA GLU A 209 -3.65 16.27 37.00
C GLU A 209 -2.31 15.74 36.45
N VAL A 210 -1.22 16.05 37.14
CA VAL A 210 0.11 15.48 36.88
C VAL A 210 0.08 13.97 37.09
N ASP A 211 -0.48 13.49 38.20
CA ASP A 211 -0.61 12.05 38.47
C ASP A 211 -1.42 11.33 37.37
N MET A 212 -2.56 11.92 36.96
CA MET A 212 -3.39 11.37 35.87
C MET A 212 -2.66 11.42 34.52
N ARG A 213 -1.87 12.46 34.25
CA ARG A 213 -1.05 12.53 33.03
C ARG A 213 0.03 11.47 33.02
N GLU A 214 0.75 11.28 34.13
CA GLU A 214 1.78 10.25 34.23
C GLU A 214 1.19 8.85 34.03
N GLU A 215 0.02 8.56 34.58
CA GLU A 215 -0.69 7.30 34.34
C GLU A 215 -1.08 7.13 32.87
N MET A 216 -1.62 8.18 32.24
CA MET A 216 -2.00 8.17 30.83
C MET A 216 -0.78 8.00 29.92
N GLU A 217 0.30 8.72 30.19
CA GLU A 217 1.57 8.63 29.46
C GLU A 217 2.18 7.23 29.60
N SER A 218 2.12 6.63 30.79
CA SER A 218 2.55 5.24 31.00
C SER A 218 1.74 4.26 30.16
N SER A 219 0.39 4.38 30.17
CA SER A 219 -0.48 3.56 29.34
C SER A 219 -0.19 3.73 27.84
N VAL A 220 -0.03 4.97 27.36
CA VAL A 220 0.30 5.23 25.94
C VAL A 220 1.70 4.70 25.60
N SER A 221 2.66 4.86 26.50
CA SER A 221 4.02 4.33 26.33
C SER A 221 4.03 2.82 26.21
N GLN A 222 3.21 2.11 27.00
CA GLN A 222 3.04 0.66 26.86
C GLN A 222 2.52 0.28 25.48
N TRP A 223 1.50 0.99 24.97
CA TRP A 223 0.95 0.76 23.62
C TRP A 223 1.98 0.99 22.51
N VAL A 224 2.77 2.08 22.61
CA VAL A 224 3.81 2.39 21.64
C VAL A 224 4.98 1.41 21.73
N THR A 225 5.32 0.95 22.93
CA THR A 225 6.36 -0.07 23.14
C THR A 225 5.97 -1.41 22.51
N GLU A 226 4.71 -1.81 22.66
CA GLU A 226 4.21 -3.09 22.13
C GLU A 226 4.04 -3.05 20.61
N HIS A 227 3.34 -2.05 20.09
CA HIS A 227 2.95 -2.03 18.67
C HIS A 227 3.87 -1.19 17.78
N GLY A 228 4.73 -0.36 18.36
CA GLY A 228 5.57 0.59 17.64
C GLY A 228 4.81 1.79 17.05
N GLU A 229 5.57 2.85 16.77
CA GLU A 229 5.02 4.11 16.24
C GLU A 229 4.41 3.95 14.84
N PHE A 230 5.00 3.10 13.99
CA PHE A 230 4.53 2.92 12.61
C PHE A 230 3.13 2.29 12.57
N TYR A 231 2.87 1.31 13.45
CA TYR A 231 1.54 0.72 13.57
C TYR A 231 0.54 1.74 14.14
N GLY A 232 0.90 2.42 15.23
CA GLY A 232 0.05 3.43 15.89
C GLY A 232 -0.38 4.55 14.94
N ALA A 233 0.55 5.12 14.18
CA ALA A 233 0.25 6.10 13.14
C ALA A 233 -0.50 5.47 11.95
N GLY A 234 -0.18 4.22 11.63
CA GLY A 234 -0.73 3.47 10.50
C GLY A 234 -2.20 3.09 10.64
N ILE A 235 -2.73 2.94 11.85
CA ILE A 235 -4.15 2.60 12.09
C ILE A 235 -5.08 3.81 12.13
N ALA A 236 -4.57 5.03 12.02
CA ALA A 236 -5.37 6.25 12.07
C ALA A 236 -6.45 6.29 10.98
N SER A 237 -7.66 6.71 11.36
CA SER A 237 -8.80 6.81 10.45
C SER A 237 -8.58 7.86 9.37
N LYS A 238 -8.94 7.53 8.11
CA LYS A 238 -8.90 8.45 6.96
C LYS A 238 -10.25 8.64 6.28
N PHE A 239 -11.21 7.77 6.57
CA PHE A 239 -12.55 7.83 5.98
C PHE A 239 -13.28 9.12 6.36
N ASP A 240 -13.83 9.79 5.34
CA ASP A 240 -14.64 10.99 5.50
C ASP A 240 -15.64 11.04 4.34
N ALA A 241 -16.93 10.85 4.66
CA ALA A 241 -18.02 10.85 3.69
C ALA A 241 -18.11 12.18 2.91
N LYS A 242 -17.67 13.31 3.48
CA LYS A 242 -17.71 14.62 2.81
C LYS A 242 -16.63 14.78 1.73
N LYS A 243 -15.62 13.91 1.72
CA LYS A 243 -14.53 13.92 0.72
C LYS A 243 -14.81 13.03 -0.48
N GLU A 244 -15.98 12.40 -0.53
CA GLU A 244 -16.42 11.60 -1.66
C GLU A 244 -16.38 12.39 -2.97
N ARG A 245 -15.83 11.77 -4.01
CA ARG A 245 -15.87 12.29 -5.38
C ARG A 245 -16.67 11.34 -6.25
N GLN A 246 -17.75 11.84 -6.84
CA GLN A 246 -18.58 11.10 -7.77
C GLN A 246 -18.28 11.59 -9.19
N TYR A 247 -18.05 10.66 -10.10
CA TYR A 247 -17.93 10.89 -11.53
C TYR A 247 -19.01 10.05 -12.23
N ASP A 248 -20.00 10.72 -12.79
CA ASP A 248 -21.18 10.12 -13.43
C ASP A 248 -21.55 10.83 -14.75
N SER A 249 -20.85 11.90 -15.11
CA SER A 249 -21.16 12.77 -16.27
C SER A 249 -20.70 12.20 -17.62
N TYR A 250 -20.97 10.91 -17.88
CA TYR A 250 -20.56 10.23 -19.13
C TYR A 250 -21.12 10.92 -20.39
N TRP A 251 -22.32 11.52 -20.28
CA TRP A 251 -23.01 12.23 -21.35
C TRP A 251 -22.19 13.41 -21.88
N ASN A 252 -21.49 14.14 -21.00
CA ASN A 252 -20.64 15.27 -21.38
C ASN A 252 -19.38 14.80 -22.10
N TRP A 253 -18.71 13.79 -21.54
CA TRP A 253 -17.47 13.25 -22.10
C TRP A 253 -17.70 12.59 -23.45
N ALA A 254 -18.86 11.97 -23.66
CA ALA A 254 -19.25 11.43 -24.97
C ALA A 254 -19.29 12.51 -26.06
N VAL A 255 -19.89 13.66 -25.78
CA VAL A 255 -19.97 14.78 -26.72
C VAL A 255 -18.59 15.41 -26.95
N GLN A 256 -17.79 15.57 -25.89
CA GLN A 256 -16.42 16.05 -26.00
C GLN A 256 -15.58 15.15 -26.90
N ASP A 257 -15.62 13.84 -26.68
CA ASP A 257 -14.83 12.87 -27.46
C ASP A 257 -15.29 12.81 -28.93
N ALA A 258 -16.60 12.94 -29.18
CA ALA A 258 -17.14 13.05 -30.54
C ALA A 258 -16.69 14.35 -31.24
N MET A 259 -16.68 15.47 -30.52
CA MET A 259 -16.23 16.76 -31.02
C MET A 259 -14.73 16.73 -31.34
N GLU A 260 -13.93 16.19 -30.43
CA GLU A 260 -12.49 16.05 -30.61
C GLU A 260 -12.14 15.12 -31.79
N LEU A 261 -12.85 14.00 -31.93
CA LEU A 261 -12.75 13.12 -33.09
C LEU A 261 -13.02 13.88 -34.40
N TYR A 262 -14.12 14.65 -34.46
CA TYR A 262 -14.48 15.40 -35.66
C TYR A 262 -13.41 16.43 -36.04
N TYR A 263 -12.97 17.27 -35.11
CA TYR A 263 -12.00 18.32 -35.42
C TYR A 263 -10.62 17.78 -35.76
N ARG A 264 -10.18 16.68 -35.13
CA ARG A 264 -8.91 16.05 -35.46
C ARG A 264 -8.91 15.43 -36.85
N THR A 265 -9.96 14.68 -37.18
CA THR A 265 -10.10 14.08 -38.51
C THR A 265 -10.24 15.14 -39.60
N ALA A 266 -11.01 16.21 -39.35
CA ALA A 266 -11.12 17.36 -40.26
C ALA A 266 -9.80 18.12 -40.44
N ALA A 267 -9.05 18.38 -39.35
CA ALA A 267 -7.76 19.07 -39.42
C ALA A 267 -6.71 18.24 -40.19
N ALA A 268 -6.69 16.92 -39.95
CA ALA A 268 -5.78 16.01 -40.63
C ALA A 268 -6.13 15.85 -42.12
N ALA A 269 -7.42 15.77 -42.47
CA ALA A 269 -7.87 15.79 -43.87
C ALA A 269 -7.44 17.07 -44.60
N LYS A 270 -7.39 18.21 -43.89
CA LYS A 270 -6.90 19.51 -44.41
C LYS A 270 -5.36 19.65 -44.36
N GLY A 271 -4.62 18.61 -43.99
CA GLY A 271 -3.15 18.64 -43.87
C GLY A 271 -2.61 19.63 -42.83
N THR A 272 -3.46 20.12 -41.92
CA THR A 272 -3.07 21.06 -40.88
C THR A 272 -2.51 20.29 -39.68
N PRO A 273 -1.35 20.68 -39.10
CA PRO A 273 -0.82 20.01 -37.93
C PRO A 273 -1.82 20.12 -36.77
N VAL A 274 -2.24 18.98 -36.23
CA VAL A 274 -3.11 18.91 -35.05
C VAL A 274 -2.39 19.59 -33.89
N SER A 275 -3.03 20.59 -33.28
CA SER A 275 -2.46 21.27 -32.12
C SER A 275 -2.25 20.27 -30.97
N PRO A 276 -1.04 20.17 -30.39
CA PRO A 276 -0.78 19.28 -29.26
C PRO A 276 -1.52 19.69 -27.97
N LYS A 277 -2.21 20.86 -27.97
CA LYS A 277 -3.01 21.34 -26.83
C LYS A 277 -4.39 20.69 -26.73
N LEU A 278 -4.89 20.06 -27.79
CA LEU A 278 -5.99 19.11 -27.69
C LEU A 278 -5.35 17.78 -27.29
N ALA A 279 -5.02 17.61 -26.02
CA ALA A 279 -4.41 16.38 -25.52
C ALA A 279 -5.48 15.29 -25.51
N VAL A 280 -5.42 14.39 -26.49
CA VAL A 280 -6.20 13.16 -26.45
C VAL A 280 -5.53 12.17 -25.53
N ASN A 281 -6.37 11.44 -24.80
CA ASN A 281 -6.05 10.20 -24.10
C ASN A 281 -5.19 9.30 -25.00
N GLU A 282 -3.98 8.89 -24.59
CA GLU A 282 -2.98 8.21 -25.45
C GLU A 282 -3.56 7.06 -26.30
N GLY A 283 -4.53 6.31 -25.77
CA GLY A 283 -5.26 5.27 -26.50
C GLY A 283 -6.15 5.81 -27.63
N LEU A 284 -6.87 6.91 -27.46
CA LEU A 284 -7.71 7.50 -28.53
C LEU A 284 -6.87 8.06 -29.69
N SER A 285 -5.64 8.49 -29.42
CA SER A 285 -4.78 9.07 -30.46
C SER A 285 -4.43 8.05 -31.53
N THR A 286 -4.10 6.82 -31.11
CA THR A 286 -3.79 5.72 -32.04
C THR A 286 -5.00 5.33 -32.88
N HIS A 287 -6.20 5.32 -32.29
CA HIS A 287 -7.44 5.04 -33.02
C HIS A 287 -7.77 6.14 -34.03
N PHE A 288 -7.65 7.41 -33.63
CA PHE A 288 -7.88 8.55 -34.52
C PHE A 288 -6.86 8.65 -35.64
N GLU A 289 -5.60 8.28 -35.39
CA GLU A 289 -4.58 8.16 -36.44
C GLU A 289 -4.89 7.04 -37.42
N ALA A 290 -5.29 5.85 -36.94
CA ALA A 290 -5.68 4.73 -37.80
C ALA A 290 -6.86 5.09 -38.70
N MET A 291 -7.85 5.79 -38.15
CA MET A 291 -8.98 6.33 -38.92
C MET A 291 -8.54 7.35 -39.96
N THR A 292 -7.73 8.32 -39.56
CA THR A 292 -7.21 9.35 -40.46
C THR A 292 -6.50 8.70 -41.65
N ARG A 293 -5.72 7.65 -41.40
CA ARG A 293 -5.09 6.85 -42.46
C ARG A 293 -6.10 6.13 -43.35
N PHE A 294 -7.17 5.57 -42.78
CA PHE A 294 -8.22 4.89 -43.54
C PHE A 294 -9.01 5.85 -44.44
N ILE A 295 -9.46 6.99 -43.89
CA ILE A 295 -10.23 8.01 -44.63
C ILE A 295 -9.39 8.54 -45.80
N ASN A 296 -8.10 8.83 -45.56
CA ASN A 296 -7.19 9.39 -46.56
C ASN A 296 -6.64 8.35 -47.58
N LYS A 297 -7.02 7.06 -47.50
CA LYS A 297 -6.50 6.01 -48.40
C LYS A 297 -7.29 5.94 -49.72
N ASN A 298 -6.62 5.84 -50.86
CA ASN A 298 -7.28 5.68 -52.17
C ASN A 298 -7.87 4.26 -52.36
N VAL A 299 -9.02 4.17 -53.06
CA VAL A 299 -9.82 2.94 -53.27
C VAL A 299 -9.00 1.77 -53.80
N ASP A 300 -8.01 2.02 -54.65
CA ASP A 300 -7.21 1.00 -55.34
C ASP A 300 -6.16 0.31 -54.45
N THR A 301 -5.97 0.78 -53.22
CA THR A 301 -4.96 0.24 -52.26
C THR A 301 -5.60 -0.55 -51.10
N ILE A 302 -6.88 -0.92 -51.24
CA ILE A 302 -7.70 -1.58 -50.20
C ILE A 302 -7.57 -3.12 -50.23
N THR A 303 -6.77 -3.70 -51.13
CA THR A 303 -6.62 -5.16 -51.30
C THR A 303 -5.67 -5.85 -50.30
N ASP A 304 -4.85 -5.10 -49.55
CA ASP A 304 -3.99 -5.64 -48.50
C ASP A 304 -4.77 -5.84 -47.18
N GLU A 305 -4.47 -6.89 -46.42
CA GLU A 305 -5.06 -7.15 -45.09
C GLU A 305 -4.86 -5.99 -44.08
N SER A 306 -3.95 -5.05 -44.37
CA SER A 306 -3.80 -3.76 -43.67
C SER A 306 -4.93 -2.74 -43.93
N ALA A 307 -5.93 -3.09 -44.74
CA ALA A 307 -7.04 -2.24 -45.18
C ALA A 307 -8.40 -2.61 -44.55
N LEU A 308 -8.40 -3.41 -43.48
CA LEU A 308 -9.58 -3.51 -42.63
C LEU A 308 -9.78 -2.17 -41.92
N PRO A 309 -11.02 -1.65 -41.85
CA PRO A 309 -11.27 -0.51 -40.98
C PRO A 309 -10.90 -0.84 -39.55
N PRO A 310 -10.39 0.13 -38.78
CA PRO A 310 -10.19 -0.07 -37.36
C PRO A 310 -11.57 -0.34 -36.73
N LEU A 311 -11.92 -1.60 -36.51
CA LEU A 311 -13.13 -2.00 -35.78
C LEU A 311 -13.09 -1.48 -34.34
N GLU A 312 -11.89 -1.23 -33.83
CA GLU A 312 -11.59 -0.50 -32.59
C GLU A 312 -12.22 0.91 -32.56
N TRP A 313 -12.62 1.47 -33.71
CA TRP A 313 -13.37 2.72 -33.76
C TRP A 313 -14.84 2.53 -33.34
N PHE A 314 -15.47 1.43 -33.75
CA PHE A 314 -16.91 1.18 -33.56
C PHE A 314 -17.20 0.31 -32.33
N LYS A 315 -16.21 -0.43 -31.83
CA LYS A 315 -16.27 -1.22 -30.58
C LYS A 315 -15.40 -0.53 -29.51
N PRO A 316 -15.80 -0.43 -28.24
CA PRO A 316 -17.08 0.01 -27.74
C PRO A 316 -16.96 1.43 -27.12
N TYR A 317 -15.92 2.22 -27.38
CA TYR A 317 -15.66 3.45 -26.63
C TYR A 317 -16.75 4.54 -26.75
N LEU A 318 -17.05 5.01 -27.97
CA LEU A 318 -18.11 6.02 -28.17
C LEU A 318 -19.51 5.38 -28.11
N CYS A 319 -19.62 4.15 -28.63
CA CYS A 319 -20.86 3.38 -28.67
C CYS A 319 -21.35 2.95 -27.27
N ASN A 320 -20.45 2.67 -26.32
CA ASN A 320 -20.81 2.44 -24.91
C ASN A 320 -21.43 3.66 -24.24
N ARG A 321 -21.27 4.85 -24.84
CA ARG A 321 -21.84 6.11 -24.35
C ARG A 321 -22.96 6.61 -25.25
N ALA A 322 -23.53 5.74 -26.09
CA ALA A 322 -24.62 6.07 -26.99
C ALA A 322 -25.80 6.68 -26.21
N THR A 323 -26.05 7.95 -26.48
CA THR A 323 -27.16 8.74 -25.93
C THR A 323 -27.91 9.43 -27.06
N PRO A 324 -29.21 9.74 -26.90
CA PRO A 324 -29.96 10.48 -27.91
C PRO A 324 -29.32 11.81 -28.29
N GLU A 325 -28.71 12.50 -27.32
CA GLU A 325 -28.00 13.77 -27.51
C GLU A 325 -26.72 13.58 -28.35
N LEU A 326 -25.97 12.51 -28.11
CA LEU A 326 -24.80 12.16 -28.92
C LEU A 326 -25.20 11.84 -30.37
N LEU A 327 -26.34 11.16 -30.58
CA LEU A 327 -26.85 10.89 -31.92
C LEU A 327 -27.17 12.20 -32.67
N GLN A 328 -27.82 13.16 -32.02
CA GLN A 328 -28.09 14.47 -32.62
C GLN A 328 -26.80 15.24 -32.92
N CYS A 329 -25.82 15.19 -32.02
CA CYS A 329 -24.52 15.83 -32.20
C CYS A 329 -23.75 15.24 -33.40
N THR A 330 -23.73 13.91 -33.51
CA THR A 330 -23.06 13.23 -34.64
C THR A 330 -23.79 13.47 -35.97
N GLN A 331 -25.12 13.54 -35.98
CA GLN A 331 -25.89 13.95 -37.16
C GLN A 331 -25.56 15.37 -37.62
N PHE A 332 -25.40 16.31 -36.68
CA PHE A 332 -24.97 17.68 -37.00
C PHE A 332 -23.55 17.72 -37.60
N PHE A 333 -22.64 16.86 -37.12
CA PHE A 333 -21.31 16.74 -37.71
C PHE A 333 -21.33 16.22 -39.15
N VAL A 334 -22.29 15.36 -39.50
CA VAL A 334 -22.48 14.94 -40.90
C VAL A 334 -22.88 16.12 -41.78
N SER A 335 -23.94 16.86 -41.39
CA SER A 335 -24.38 18.03 -42.17
C SER A 335 -23.28 19.07 -42.34
N ARG A 336 -22.46 19.26 -41.29
CA ARG A 336 -21.32 20.17 -41.33
C ARG A 336 -20.20 19.67 -42.26
N ALA A 337 -19.90 18.38 -42.26
CA ALA A 337 -18.87 17.82 -43.16
C ALA A 337 -19.29 17.91 -44.64
N GLU A 338 -20.59 17.80 -44.93
CA GLU A 338 -21.16 18.03 -46.25
C GLU A 338 -21.01 19.49 -46.70
N GLU A 339 -21.30 20.45 -45.82
CA GLU A 339 -21.08 21.89 -46.07
C GLU A 339 -19.60 22.22 -46.29
N GLU A 340 -18.69 21.60 -45.54
CA GLU A 340 -17.23 21.77 -45.66
C GLU A 340 -16.62 21.03 -46.89
N SER A 341 -17.44 20.50 -47.80
CA SER A 341 -17.03 19.81 -49.06
C SER A 341 -16.06 18.64 -48.86
N SER A 342 -16.17 17.92 -47.73
CA SER A 342 -15.33 16.75 -47.41
C SER A 342 -16.16 15.45 -47.44
N PRO A 343 -16.46 14.89 -48.64
CA PRO A 343 -17.42 13.79 -48.78
C PRO A 343 -16.97 12.49 -48.08
N GLU A 344 -15.66 12.23 -48.01
CA GLU A 344 -15.13 11.04 -47.33
C GLU A 344 -15.30 11.13 -45.80
N LEU A 345 -15.16 12.33 -45.24
CA LEU A 345 -15.38 12.60 -43.82
C LEU A 345 -16.87 12.48 -43.47
N ALA A 346 -17.76 13.09 -44.26
CA ALA A 346 -19.20 12.99 -44.07
C ALA A 346 -19.68 11.53 -44.06
N GLN A 347 -19.17 10.72 -45.01
CA GLN A 347 -19.46 9.29 -45.10
C GLN A 347 -18.96 8.50 -43.89
N ALA A 348 -17.77 8.81 -43.37
CA ALA A 348 -17.23 8.18 -42.17
C ALA A 348 -18.07 8.52 -40.92
N VAL A 349 -18.40 9.80 -40.72
CA VAL A 349 -19.23 10.22 -39.58
C VAL A 349 -20.65 9.64 -39.69
N GLN A 350 -21.20 9.47 -40.89
CA GLN A 350 -22.51 8.84 -41.09
C GLN A 350 -22.53 7.37 -40.66
N LEU A 351 -21.44 6.62 -40.85
CA LEU A 351 -21.35 5.26 -40.30
C LEU A 351 -21.30 5.23 -38.77
N LEU A 352 -20.65 6.23 -38.17
CA LEU A 352 -20.65 6.38 -36.72
C LEU A 352 -22.07 6.65 -36.21
N VAL A 353 -22.86 7.46 -36.91
CA VAL A 353 -24.28 7.67 -36.62
C VAL A 353 -25.06 6.34 -36.68
N GLU A 354 -24.88 5.55 -37.73
CA GLU A 354 -25.52 4.22 -37.87
C GLU A 354 -25.18 3.31 -36.67
N GLN A 355 -23.91 3.29 -36.23
CA GLN A 355 -23.48 2.48 -35.10
C GLN A 355 -23.96 3.02 -33.75
N VAL A 356 -23.92 4.34 -33.53
CA VAL A 356 -24.46 4.95 -32.31
C VAL A 356 -25.96 4.67 -32.21
N GLU A 357 -26.71 4.72 -33.31
CA GLU A 357 -28.14 4.40 -33.35
C GLU A 357 -28.41 2.92 -32.97
N GLU A 358 -27.60 1.98 -33.47
CA GLU A 358 -27.71 0.55 -33.13
C GLU A 358 -27.43 0.30 -31.63
N TRP A 359 -26.47 1.03 -31.06
CA TRP A 359 -26.06 0.88 -29.65
C TRP A 359 -26.95 1.64 -28.66
N LEU A 360 -27.86 2.51 -29.12
CA LEU A 360 -28.82 3.19 -28.23
C LEU A 360 -29.62 2.21 -27.38
N ASN A 361 -30.01 1.06 -27.96
CA ASN A 361 -30.82 0.05 -27.27
C ASN A 361 -30.00 -1.10 -26.69
N THR A 362 -28.67 -1.06 -26.79
CA THR A 362 -27.77 -2.13 -26.33
C THR A 362 -27.06 -1.71 -25.05
N ASN A 363 -26.83 -2.66 -24.14
CA ASN A 363 -26.05 -2.38 -22.93
C ASN A 363 -24.58 -2.14 -23.28
N PRO A 364 -23.89 -1.24 -22.56
CA PRO A 364 -22.46 -1.06 -22.74
C PRO A 364 -21.71 -2.35 -22.41
N VAL A 365 -20.64 -2.61 -23.15
CA VAL A 365 -19.80 -3.81 -22.99
C VAL A 365 -18.35 -3.43 -22.76
N ASN A 366 -17.73 -4.11 -21.82
CA ASN A 366 -16.28 -4.14 -21.65
C ASN A 366 -15.71 -5.12 -22.68
N MET A 367 -14.97 -4.59 -23.65
CA MET A 367 -14.20 -5.37 -24.61
C MET A 367 -12.75 -4.93 -24.51
N GLN A 368 -11.95 -5.73 -23.81
CA GLN A 368 -10.54 -5.40 -23.60
C GLN A 368 -9.72 -5.79 -24.82
N ILE A 369 -9.46 -4.78 -25.63
CA ILE A 369 -8.55 -4.87 -26.77
C ILE A 369 -7.20 -4.31 -26.31
N PHE A 370 -6.20 -5.18 -26.26
CA PHE A 370 -4.84 -4.78 -25.93
C PHE A 370 -3.84 -5.56 -26.78
N LYS A 371 -2.66 -4.98 -26.94
CA LYS A 371 -1.51 -5.61 -27.58
C LYS A 371 -0.64 -6.25 -26.50
N PRO A 372 -0.51 -7.59 -26.47
CA PRO A 372 0.34 -8.27 -25.50
C PRO A 372 1.80 -7.82 -25.61
N MET A 373 2.41 -7.51 -24.47
CA MET A 373 3.78 -7.01 -24.37
C MET A 373 4.64 -8.03 -23.64
N GLN A 374 5.90 -8.15 -24.04
CA GLN A 374 6.91 -9.00 -23.41
C GLN A 374 8.06 -8.16 -22.85
N PRO A 375 8.69 -8.59 -21.74
CA PRO A 375 9.82 -7.89 -21.15
C PRO A 375 11.07 -8.05 -22.00
N GLN A 376 11.73 -6.94 -22.35
CA GLN A 376 13.05 -6.95 -22.97
C GLN A 376 14.04 -6.19 -22.10
N LEU A 377 15.14 -6.86 -21.75
CA LEU A 377 16.27 -6.23 -21.07
C LEU A 377 17.46 -6.11 -22.02
N ARG A 378 17.97 -4.89 -22.18
CA ARG A 378 19.19 -4.60 -22.93
C ARG A 378 20.26 -4.04 -21.99
N ILE A 379 21.49 -4.54 -22.12
CA ILE A 379 22.66 -3.98 -21.45
C ILE A 379 23.34 -3.07 -22.47
N LEU A 380 23.30 -1.76 -22.22
CA LEU A 380 23.90 -0.77 -23.10
C LEU A 380 25.44 -0.89 -23.10
N GLU A 381 26.09 -0.28 -24.10
CA GLU A 381 27.56 -0.31 -24.20
C GLU A 381 28.27 0.25 -22.97
N ASN A 382 27.67 1.22 -22.28
CA ASN A 382 28.18 1.80 -21.04
C ASN A 382 27.87 0.97 -19.78
N GLY A 383 27.27 -0.22 -19.95
CA GLY A 383 26.87 -1.13 -18.88
C GLY A 383 25.57 -0.76 -18.16
N LYS A 384 24.86 0.31 -18.55
CA LYS A 384 23.53 0.63 -17.99
C LYS A 384 22.49 -0.38 -18.47
N LEU A 385 21.56 -0.73 -17.58
CA LEU A 385 20.44 -1.61 -17.86
C LEU A 385 19.28 -0.78 -18.39
N GLU A 386 18.75 -1.15 -19.56
CA GLU A 386 17.55 -0.58 -20.15
C GLU A 386 16.47 -1.66 -20.24
N TYR A 387 15.36 -1.43 -19.53
CA TYR A 387 14.18 -2.28 -19.57
C TYR A 387 13.14 -1.64 -20.49
N ALA A 388 12.60 -2.42 -21.42
CA ALA A 388 11.53 -1.99 -22.30
C ALA A 388 10.45 -3.08 -22.41
N GLU A 389 9.21 -2.62 -22.46
CA GLU A 389 8.04 -3.42 -22.86
C GLU A 389 7.96 -3.40 -24.39
N VAL A 390 8.09 -4.56 -25.03
CA VAL A 390 8.01 -4.67 -26.50
C VAL A 390 6.85 -5.58 -26.90
N PRO A 391 6.20 -5.36 -28.06
CA PRO A 391 5.15 -6.26 -28.53
C PRO A 391 5.65 -7.71 -28.64
N ARG A 392 4.81 -8.66 -28.23
CA ARG A 392 5.13 -10.09 -28.27
C ARG A 392 5.04 -10.62 -29.71
N GLU A 393 5.96 -11.50 -30.09
CA GLU A 393 5.99 -12.10 -31.43
C GLU A 393 4.89 -13.17 -31.56
N GLY A 394 4.13 -13.15 -32.66
CA GLY A 394 3.04 -14.10 -32.92
C GLY A 394 1.74 -13.87 -32.14
N VAL A 395 1.71 -12.94 -31.17
CA VAL A 395 0.52 -12.62 -30.37
C VAL A 395 0.17 -11.14 -30.54
N THR A 396 -0.74 -10.86 -31.47
CA THR A 396 -1.06 -9.47 -31.86
C THR A 396 -2.16 -8.85 -31.01
N ASP A 397 -3.18 -9.64 -30.66
CA ASP A 397 -4.44 -9.16 -30.08
C ASP A 397 -4.83 -9.99 -28.84
N SER A 398 -5.80 -9.52 -28.06
CA SER A 398 -6.32 -10.20 -26.86
C SER A 398 -6.90 -11.60 -27.15
N ILE A 399 -7.43 -11.85 -28.35
CA ILE A 399 -7.90 -13.20 -28.74
C ILE A 399 -6.71 -14.17 -28.87
N ASN A 400 -5.64 -13.75 -29.55
CA ASN A 400 -4.44 -14.56 -29.71
C ASN A 400 -3.76 -14.80 -28.35
N TYR A 401 -3.87 -13.85 -27.42
CA TYR A 401 -3.42 -14.01 -26.04
C TYR A 401 -4.16 -15.14 -25.31
N VAL A 402 -5.49 -15.25 -25.45
CA VAL A 402 -6.24 -16.37 -24.85
C VAL A 402 -5.79 -17.70 -25.45
N ASP A 403 -5.56 -17.75 -26.77
CA ASP A 403 -5.04 -18.94 -27.44
C ASP A 403 -3.60 -19.28 -26.96
N GLU A 404 -2.74 -18.30 -26.70
CA GLU A 404 -1.41 -18.49 -26.10
C GLU A 404 -1.50 -19.10 -24.70
N VAL A 405 -2.32 -18.50 -23.83
CA VAL A 405 -2.49 -18.93 -22.44
C VAL A 405 -3.11 -20.33 -22.34
N ALA A 406 -4.01 -20.67 -23.26
CA ALA A 406 -4.63 -21.99 -23.35
C ALA A 406 -3.66 -23.10 -23.78
N ARG A 407 -2.67 -22.80 -24.64
CA ARG A 407 -1.65 -23.78 -25.07
C ARG A 407 -0.71 -24.19 -23.95
N GLY A 408 -0.44 -23.30 -23.01
CA GLY A 408 0.51 -23.58 -21.92
C GLY A 408 1.93 -23.88 -22.43
N LEU A 409 2.62 -24.79 -21.74
CA LEU A 409 4.06 -25.07 -21.87
C LEU A 409 4.49 -25.91 -23.11
N GLU A 410 3.77 -25.92 -24.23
CA GLU A 410 4.22 -26.62 -25.48
C GLU A 410 5.53 -26.06 -26.10
N TYR A 411 6.30 -25.24 -25.38
CA TYR A 411 7.47 -24.53 -25.88
C TYR A 411 8.81 -25.32 -25.77
N ASN A 412 8.87 -26.44 -25.03
CA ASN A 412 10.16 -27.07 -24.69
C ASN A 412 10.56 -28.33 -25.49
N ASP A 413 9.64 -29.06 -26.13
CA ASP A 413 10.02 -30.28 -26.88
C ASP A 413 10.78 -29.99 -28.20
N ALA A 414 10.69 -28.77 -28.74
CA ALA A 414 11.36 -28.41 -29.99
C ALA A 414 12.83 -27.96 -29.80
N ILE A 415 13.27 -27.67 -28.57
CA ILE A 415 14.62 -27.13 -28.30
C ILE A 415 15.59 -28.21 -27.80
N GLU A 416 15.10 -29.27 -27.15
CA GLU A 416 15.97 -30.33 -26.58
C GLU A 416 16.34 -31.45 -27.57
N THR A 417 15.54 -31.73 -28.60
CA THR A 417 15.89 -32.76 -29.59
C THR A 417 16.76 -32.20 -30.71
N GLY A 418 18.02 -31.88 -30.39
CA GLY A 418 19.07 -31.58 -31.36
C GLY A 418 19.37 -32.73 -32.31
N LYS A 419 18.51 -32.97 -33.31
CA LYS A 419 18.81 -33.79 -34.49
C LYS A 419 18.88 -32.91 -35.73
N VAL A 420 20.03 -32.26 -35.89
CA VAL A 420 20.49 -31.82 -37.20
C VAL A 420 21.09 -33.03 -37.90
N ALA A 421 20.32 -33.66 -38.78
CA ALA A 421 20.85 -34.52 -39.84
C ALA A 421 20.23 -34.01 -41.15
N GLY A 422 21.09 -33.41 -41.98
CA GLY A 422 20.66 -32.62 -43.13
C GLY A 422 20.17 -33.44 -44.31
N SER A 423 19.28 -32.80 -45.08
CA SER A 423 19.27 -32.82 -46.54
C SER A 423 18.28 -31.76 -47.00
N ASP A 424 18.61 -31.10 -48.11
CA ASP A 424 17.83 -30.08 -48.80
C ASP A 424 16.32 -30.33 -48.86
N VAL A 425 15.54 -29.25 -48.79
CA VAL A 425 14.51 -28.83 -49.77
C VAL A 425 13.59 -27.78 -49.10
N THR A 426 13.37 -26.70 -49.83
CA THR A 426 12.29 -25.72 -49.67
C THR A 426 10.95 -26.30 -49.20
N ALA A 427 10.50 -25.95 -48.00
CA ALA A 427 9.11 -26.06 -47.54
C ALA A 427 8.93 -24.95 -46.47
N GLY A 428 8.07 -23.95 -46.62
CA GLY A 428 6.64 -24.10 -46.83
C GLY A 428 5.96 -24.02 -45.47
N MET A 429 5.72 -22.79 -44.98
CA MET A 429 4.92 -22.51 -43.80
C MET A 429 3.60 -23.30 -43.88
N THR A 430 3.44 -24.29 -43.03
CA THR A 430 2.15 -24.95 -42.82
C THR A 430 1.92 -25.05 -41.32
N SER A 431 0.84 -24.39 -40.91
CA SER A 431 0.22 -24.51 -39.61
C SER A 431 0.01 -25.97 -39.26
N ALA A 432 0.29 -26.35 -38.02
CA ALA A 432 -0.17 -27.61 -37.44
C ALA A 432 -1.70 -27.57 -37.27
N VAL A 433 -2.40 -27.66 -38.40
CA VAL A 433 -3.77 -28.13 -38.50
C VAL A 433 -3.62 -29.51 -39.10
N GLY A 434 -3.58 -30.53 -38.23
CA GLY A 434 -3.62 -31.92 -38.66
C GLY A 434 -4.97 -32.21 -39.28
N PHE A 435 -5.07 -32.04 -40.59
CA PHE A 435 -6.17 -32.54 -41.39
C PHE A 435 -5.58 -33.07 -42.69
N GLU A 436 -5.21 -34.35 -42.71
CA GLU A 436 -5.09 -35.07 -43.97
C GLU A 436 -5.77 -36.43 -43.85
N SER A 437 -6.84 -36.52 -44.63
CA SER A 437 -7.60 -37.69 -45.01
C SER A 437 -6.77 -38.62 -45.90
N THR A 438 -6.65 -39.90 -45.53
CA THR A 438 -6.59 -41.00 -46.52
C THR A 438 -7.06 -42.31 -45.88
N LEU A 439 -8.17 -42.86 -46.36
CA LEU A 439 -8.28 -44.16 -47.05
C LEU A 439 -9.70 -44.76 -46.97
N ASN A 440 -10.17 -45.18 -48.14
CA ASN A 440 -11.38 -45.96 -48.38
C ASN A 440 -11.31 -47.36 -47.72
N ASP A 441 -12.39 -47.83 -47.12
CA ASP A 441 -13.36 -48.79 -47.69
C ASP A 441 -13.92 -49.82 -46.68
N ASN A 442 -15.24 -50.00 -46.77
CA ASN A 442 -16.08 -51.16 -46.44
C ASN A 442 -16.14 -51.78 -45.01
N GLY A 443 -17.35 -51.73 -44.44
CA GLY A 443 -17.79 -52.54 -43.29
C GLY A 443 -19.23 -52.23 -42.85
N SER A 444 -20.16 -53.05 -43.31
CA SER A 444 -21.64 -53.05 -43.19
C SER A 444 -22.31 -53.02 -41.79
N MET A 445 -23.59 -52.56 -41.79
CA MET A 445 -24.77 -53.00 -40.99
C MET A 445 -24.79 -52.65 -39.48
N SER A 446 -25.90 -52.26 -38.82
CA SER A 446 -27.36 -52.30 -39.09
C SER A 446 -28.14 -51.39 -38.09
N SER A 447 -29.40 -51.03 -38.43
CA SER A 447 -30.65 -50.96 -37.59
C SER A 447 -30.65 -50.14 -36.27
N ASP A 448 -31.62 -49.32 -35.87
CA ASP A 448 -33.02 -49.04 -36.24
C ASP A 448 -33.46 -47.71 -35.55
N GLU A 449 -34.26 -46.90 -36.27
CA GLU A 449 -35.42 -46.01 -35.94
C GLU A 449 -35.87 -45.77 -34.45
N PRO A 450 -36.77 -44.77 -34.15
CA PRO A 450 -37.40 -43.75 -35.01
C PRO A 450 -37.40 -42.30 -34.46
N ASP A 451 -37.80 -41.39 -35.35
CA ASP A 451 -38.32 -40.05 -35.10
C ASP A 451 -39.56 -40.04 -34.18
N SER A 452 -39.69 -38.97 -33.40
CA SER A 452 -40.99 -38.50 -32.88
C SER A 452 -41.03 -36.97 -32.95
N ASP A 453 -41.76 -36.48 -33.95
CA ASP A 453 -42.35 -35.15 -33.99
C ASP A 453 -43.36 -35.02 -32.84
N ASP A 454 -43.24 -33.97 -32.03
CA ASP A 454 -44.36 -33.41 -31.28
C ASP A 454 -44.14 -31.88 -31.23
N ASP A 455 -44.85 -31.20 -32.14
CA ASP A 455 -45.12 -29.76 -32.12
C ASP A 455 -46.14 -29.48 -31.00
N ASP A 456 -45.76 -28.72 -29.98
CA ASP A 456 -46.71 -28.06 -29.08
C ASP A 456 -46.58 -26.54 -29.20
N GLU A 457 -47.54 -26.00 -29.94
CA GLU A 457 -47.89 -24.60 -30.15
C GLU A 457 -48.47 -24.03 -28.84
N PHE A 458 -47.78 -23.07 -28.21
CA PHE A 458 -48.35 -22.25 -27.14
C PHE A 458 -48.51 -20.81 -27.63
N ASP A 459 -49.77 -20.47 -27.94
CA ASP A 459 -50.27 -19.11 -28.14
C ASP A 459 -50.20 -18.32 -26.82
N GLU A 460 -49.50 -17.17 -26.82
CA GLU A 460 -49.65 -16.15 -25.78
C GLU A 460 -50.60 -15.04 -26.26
N GLU A 461 -51.75 -14.96 -25.60
CA GLU A 461 -52.76 -13.92 -25.75
C GLU A 461 -52.20 -12.53 -25.38
N GLU A 462 -52.42 -11.56 -26.29
CA GLU A 462 -52.22 -10.14 -26.02
C GLU A 462 -53.18 -9.64 -24.93
N ALA A 463 -52.62 -9.10 -23.84
CA ALA A 463 -53.33 -8.17 -22.95
C ALA A 463 -52.84 -6.74 -23.22
N ALA A 464 -53.71 -5.94 -23.85
CA ALA A 464 -53.50 -4.54 -24.12
C ALA A 464 -53.68 -3.65 -22.88
N VAL A 465 -53.06 -2.46 -22.99
CA VAL A 465 -53.33 -1.16 -22.31
C VAL A 465 -52.26 -0.73 -21.28
N GLY A 466 -51.44 0.22 -21.73
CA GLY A 466 -50.50 1.01 -20.92
C GLY A 466 -49.82 2.08 -21.78
N ASP A 467 -50.57 3.11 -22.14
CA ASP A 467 -50.20 4.25 -22.98
C ASP A 467 -48.99 5.03 -22.41
N LYS A 468 -47.83 4.99 -23.10
CA LYS A 468 -46.74 5.96 -22.97
C LYS A 468 -46.05 6.17 -24.32
N GLU A 469 -46.09 7.42 -24.76
CA GLU A 469 -45.56 7.97 -26.01
C GLU A 469 -44.11 7.51 -26.31
N ALA A 470 -43.96 6.57 -27.24
CA ALA A 470 -42.68 6.31 -27.90
C ALA A 470 -42.51 7.29 -29.07
N SER A 471 -41.62 8.27 -28.89
CA SER A 471 -41.08 9.10 -29.97
C SER A 471 -40.52 8.19 -31.08
N LYS A 472 -41.22 8.10 -32.22
CA LYS A 472 -40.73 7.46 -33.44
C LYS A 472 -39.54 8.25 -34.00
N THR A 473 -38.33 7.91 -33.59
CA THR A 473 -37.11 8.30 -34.29
C THR A 473 -37.12 7.63 -35.68
N LYS A 474 -37.07 8.44 -36.74
CA LYS A 474 -36.89 7.95 -38.12
C LYS A 474 -35.52 7.27 -38.20
N LYS A 475 -35.49 5.97 -38.55
CA LYS A 475 -34.23 5.24 -38.82
C LYS A 475 -33.38 6.01 -39.83
N VAL A 476 -32.10 6.21 -39.51
CA VAL A 476 -31.18 6.94 -40.38
C VAL A 476 -30.96 6.15 -41.67
N ALA A 477 -31.07 6.83 -42.82
CA ALA A 477 -30.83 6.18 -44.12
C ALA A 477 -29.35 5.82 -44.27
N PRO A 478 -29.01 4.63 -44.78
CA PRO A 478 -27.63 4.18 -44.88
C PRO A 478 -26.81 5.03 -45.84
N ALA A 479 -25.56 5.35 -45.44
CA ALA A 479 -24.62 6.08 -46.29
C ALA A 479 -24.35 5.33 -47.61
N LYS A 480 -24.32 6.04 -48.75
CA LYS A 480 -24.05 5.47 -50.09
C LYS A 480 -22.59 5.69 -50.48
N GLY A 481 -21.84 4.62 -50.78
CA GLY A 481 -20.47 4.69 -51.29
C GLY A 481 -19.76 3.33 -51.39
N ALA A 482 -18.91 3.12 -52.42
CA ALA A 482 -18.24 1.84 -52.66
C ALA A 482 -17.30 1.40 -51.51
N LYS A 483 -16.54 2.35 -50.93
CA LYS A 483 -15.70 2.12 -49.73
C LYS A 483 -16.54 1.67 -48.51
N LEU A 484 -17.71 2.27 -48.30
CA LEU A 484 -18.59 1.99 -47.16
C LEU A 484 -19.40 0.71 -47.33
N ASN A 485 -19.75 0.33 -48.56
CA ASN A 485 -20.38 -0.96 -48.83
C ASN A 485 -19.40 -2.11 -48.57
N ALA A 486 -18.13 -1.96 -48.99
CA ALA A 486 -17.07 -2.91 -48.65
C ALA A 486 -16.84 -2.97 -47.12
N LEU A 487 -16.94 -1.84 -46.43
CA LEU A 487 -16.89 -1.76 -44.97
C LEU A 487 -18.05 -2.50 -44.30
N ARG A 488 -19.28 -2.24 -44.73
CA ARG A 488 -20.50 -2.86 -44.21
C ARG A 488 -20.49 -4.37 -44.47
N ASP A 489 -20.02 -4.79 -45.64
CA ASP A 489 -19.82 -6.20 -45.97
C ASP A 489 -18.70 -6.84 -45.14
N SER A 490 -17.63 -6.11 -44.81
CA SER A 490 -16.58 -6.57 -43.91
C SER A 490 -17.08 -6.71 -42.47
N LEU A 491 -17.80 -5.71 -41.95
CA LEU A 491 -18.47 -5.75 -40.65
C LEU A 491 -19.47 -6.90 -40.58
N ARG A 492 -20.30 -7.09 -41.62
CA ARG A 492 -21.28 -8.17 -41.69
C ARG A 492 -20.62 -9.54 -41.86
N LYS A 493 -19.58 -9.69 -42.69
CA LYS A 493 -18.80 -10.94 -42.81
C LYS A 493 -18.04 -11.26 -41.53
N ARG A 494 -17.54 -10.25 -40.81
CA ARG A 494 -16.87 -10.45 -39.52
C ARG A 494 -17.89 -10.77 -38.43
N ALA A 495 -19.01 -10.08 -38.34
CA ALA A 495 -20.10 -10.41 -37.42
C ALA A 495 -20.65 -11.81 -37.71
N LYS A 496 -20.71 -12.22 -38.99
CA LYS A 496 -21.08 -13.58 -39.40
C LYS A 496 -19.97 -14.59 -39.11
N ARG A 497 -18.69 -14.27 -39.28
CA ARG A 497 -17.57 -15.11 -38.84
C ARG A 497 -17.47 -15.19 -37.31
N GLU A 498 -17.80 -14.12 -36.59
CA GLU A 498 -17.86 -14.05 -35.14
C GLU A 498 -19.08 -14.84 -34.67
N SER A 499 -20.27 -14.72 -35.28
CA SER A 499 -21.47 -15.49 -34.93
C SER A 499 -21.41 -16.97 -35.35
N GLU A 500 -20.86 -17.29 -36.52
CA GLU A 500 -20.53 -18.67 -36.96
C GLU A 500 -19.40 -19.26 -36.10
N LYS A 501 -18.57 -18.44 -35.43
CA LYS A 501 -17.62 -18.85 -34.39
C LYS A 501 -18.18 -18.77 -32.95
N SER A 502 -19.33 -18.12 -32.72
CA SER A 502 -19.84 -17.72 -31.40
C SER A 502 -21.21 -18.32 -31.06
N LEU A 503 -21.89 -19.02 -31.97
CA LEU A 503 -23.16 -19.67 -31.65
C LEU A 503 -23.10 -21.14 -32.04
N VAL A 504 -22.91 -21.96 -31.00
CA VAL A 504 -23.42 -23.33 -30.89
C VAL A 504 -22.76 -24.41 -31.77
N ALA A 505 -22.29 -24.11 -32.98
CA ALA A 505 -21.70 -25.12 -33.89
C ALA A 505 -20.32 -25.64 -33.45
N ARG A 506 -19.69 -24.97 -32.47
CA ARG A 506 -18.45 -25.42 -31.83
C ARG A 506 -18.62 -25.71 -30.35
N SER A 507 -19.75 -25.46 -29.70
CA SER A 507 -19.89 -25.94 -28.31
C SER A 507 -19.99 -27.46 -28.25
N SER A 508 -20.37 -28.16 -29.33
CA SER A 508 -20.22 -29.61 -29.46
C SER A 508 -18.82 -30.01 -29.94
N SER A 509 -18.28 -29.37 -30.99
CA SER A 509 -16.98 -29.71 -31.59
C SER A 509 -15.73 -29.10 -30.91
N LEU A 510 -15.84 -28.11 -30.02
CA LEU A 510 -14.78 -27.64 -29.10
C LEU A 510 -14.94 -28.28 -27.72
N ARG A 511 -16.16 -28.62 -27.27
CA ARG A 511 -16.27 -29.63 -26.20
C ARG A 511 -15.68 -30.96 -26.62
N PHE A 512 -15.58 -31.27 -27.92
CA PHE A 512 -14.80 -32.41 -28.39
C PHE A 512 -13.34 -32.05 -28.73
N GLY A 513 -13.07 -31.00 -29.51
CA GLY A 513 -11.74 -30.65 -30.00
C GLY A 513 -10.82 -29.93 -29.01
N LEU A 514 -11.36 -29.13 -28.08
CA LEU A 514 -10.59 -28.62 -26.94
C LEU A 514 -10.35 -29.74 -25.93
N ASN A 515 -11.34 -30.63 -25.72
CA ASN A 515 -11.14 -31.85 -24.92
C ASN A 515 -10.17 -32.85 -25.56
N GLU A 516 -10.05 -32.92 -26.89
CA GLU A 516 -9.02 -33.75 -27.55
C GLU A 516 -7.63 -33.12 -27.52
N ASN A 517 -7.53 -31.79 -27.62
CA ASN A 517 -6.26 -31.08 -27.44
C ASN A 517 -5.80 -31.07 -25.97
N LEU A 518 -6.71 -30.95 -25.00
CA LEU A 518 -6.44 -31.05 -23.56
C LEU A 518 -6.27 -32.50 -23.07
N LYS A 519 -6.63 -33.50 -23.89
CA LYS A 519 -6.27 -34.91 -23.66
C LYS A 519 -4.79 -35.19 -23.95
N LYS A 520 -4.08 -34.29 -24.67
CA LYS A 520 -2.62 -34.21 -24.57
C LYS A 520 -2.30 -33.43 -23.30
N ILE A 521 -1.64 -34.09 -22.35
CA ILE A 521 -1.39 -33.62 -20.98
C ILE A 521 -0.51 -32.35 -20.99
N VAL A 522 -1.09 -31.18 -21.26
CA VAL A 522 -0.40 -29.88 -21.15
C VAL A 522 -1.24 -28.97 -20.27
N LEU A 523 -0.64 -28.51 -19.17
CA LEU A 523 -1.29 -27.59 -18.23
C LEU A 523 -1.30 -26.17 -18.83
N PRO A 524 -2.47 -25.53 -18.99
CA PRO A 524 -2.57 -24.15 -19.43
C PRO A 524 -1.91 -23.16 -18.44
N HIS A 525 -1.41 -22.03 -18.95
CA HIS A 525 -0.80 -20.99 -18.10
C HIS A 525 -1.79 -20.33 -17.13
N VAL A 526 -3.08 -20.35 -17.49
CA VAL A 526 -4.20 -19.95 -16.64
C VAL A 526 -5.18 -21.11 -16.57
N HIS A 527 -5.49 -21.57 -15.37
CA HIS A 527 -6.38 -22.71 -15.16
C HIS A 527 -7.12 -22.63 -13.82
N VAL A 528 -8.14 -23.45 -13.67
CA VAL A 528 -8.89 -23.62 -12.41
C VAL A 528 -8.42 -24.88 -11.71
N ARG A 529 -8.36 -24.82 -10.38
CA ARG A 529 -8.05 -25.96 -9.51
C ARG A 529 -9.27 -26.35 -8.67
N LYS A 530 -9.41 -27.64 -8.41
CA LYS A 530 -10.40 -28.22 -7.49
C LYS A 530 -9.73 -28.98 -6.35
N PRO A 531 -10.32 -29.05 -5.15
CA PRO A 531 -9.88 -29.98 -4.11
C PRO A 531 -9.82 -31.43 -4.61
N SER A 532 -8.85 -32.21 -4.17
CA SER A 532 -8.81 -33.66 -4.44
C SER A 532 -9.86 -34.39 -3.61
N ASP A 533 -10.51 -35.39 -4.21
CA ASP A 533 -11.49 -36.24 -3.53
C ASP A 533 -10.86 -37.12 -2.44
N VAL A 534 -9.56 -37.41 -2.57
CA VAL A 534 -8.82 -38.25 -1.62
C VAL A 534 -8.24 -37.43 -0.47
N ASP A 535 -7.69 -36.26 -0.78
CA ASP A 535 -7.11 -35.33 0.19
C ASP A 535 -7.56 -33.90 -0.13
N PRO A 536 -8.55 -33.37 0.62
CA PRO A 536 -9.05 -32.02 0.43
C PRO A 536 -8.01 -30.91 0.70
N THR A 537 -6.78 -31.22 1.12
CA THR A 537 -5.68 -30.24 1.19
C THR A 537 -4.97 -30.07 -0.15
N ILE A 538 -5.04 -31.07 -1.02
CA ILE A 538 -4.42 -31.04 -2.35
C ILE A 538 -5.37 -30.37 -3.34
N ARG A 539 -4.82 -29.53 -4.22
CA ARG A 539 -5.55 -28.84 -5.28
C ARG A 539 -5.10 -29.39 -6.62
N LEU A 540 -6.01 -30.03 -7.34
CA LEU A 540 -5.78 -30.65 -8.64
C LEU A 540 -6.32 -29.78 -9.76
N TYR A 541 -5.73 -29.92 -10.95
CA TYR A 541 -6.21 -29.26 -12.17
C TYR A 541 -7.63 -29.70 -12.52
N ASP A 542 -8.54 -28.74 -12.71
CA ASP A 542 -9.90 -29.00 -13.15
C ASP A 542 -10.10 -28.62 -14.62
N VAL A 543 -10.21 -29.63 -15.48
CA VAL A 543 -10.32 -29.45 -16.93
C VAL A 543 -11.61 -28.71 -17.30
N GLU A 544 -12.74 -29.07 -16.68
CA GLU A 544 -14.04 -28.54 -17.06
C GLU A 544 -14.15 -27.04 -16.75
N SER A 545 -13.88 -26.65 -15.49
CA SER A 545 -13.92 -25.24 -15.11
C SER A 545 -12.85 -24.42 -15.82
N THR A 546 -11.70 -25.02 -16.17
CA THR A 546 -10.70 -24.34 -17.00
C THR A 546 -11.21 -24.07 -18.41
N CYS A 547 -11.91 -25.03 -19.04
CA CYS A 547 -12.52 -24.81 -20.35
C CYS A 547 -13.55 -23.68 -20.31
N VAL A 548 -14.35 -23.60 -19.24
CA VAL A 548 -15.31 -22.51 -19.04
C VAL A 548 -14.58 -21.17 -18.90
N LEU A 549 -13.55 -21.09 -18.05
CA LEU A 549 -12.76 -19.88 -17.86
C LEU A 549 -12.16 -19.37 -19.18
N LEU A 550 -11.50 -20.24 -19.95
CA LEU A 550 -10.89 -19.88 -21.23
C LEU A 550 -11.93 -19.47 -22.28
N SER A 551 -13.11 -20.10 -22.26
CA SER A 551 -14.23 -19.70 -23.13
C SER A 551 -14.75 -18.32 -22.76
N CYS A 552 -14.92 -18.02 -21.47
CA CYS A 552 -15.32 -16.70 -20.97
C CYS A 552 -14.27 -15.63 -21.33
N MET A 553 -12.98 -15.93 -21.22
CA MET A 553 -11.91 -15.04 -21.64
C MET A 553 -11.99 -14.74 -23.14
N ARG A 554 -12.25 -15.75 -23.97
CA ARG A 554 -12.40 -15.58 -25.42
C ARG A 554 -13.62 -14.74 -25.78
N GLU A 555 -14.74 -14.95 -25.09
CA GLU A 555 -15.95 -14.14 -25.23
C GLU A 555 -15.67 -12.68 -24.88
N MET A 556 -15.06 -12.42 -23.72
CA MET A 556 -14.68 -11.09 -23.28
C MET A 556 -13.72 -10.37 -24.25
N ALA A 557 -12.83 -11.11 -24.91
CA ALA A 557 -11.93 -10.56 -25.93
C ALA A 557 -12.59 -10.30 -27.29
N SER A 558 -13.76 -10.89 -27.59
CA SER A 558 -14.37 -10.86 -28.93
C SER A 558 -15.69 -10.10 -29.01
N THR A 559 -16.66 -10.46 -28.17
CA THR A 559 -17.99 -9.84 -28.06
C THR A 559 -18.07 -8.86 -26.90
N GLY A 560 -17.27 -9.07 -25.86
CA GLY A 560 -17.26 -8.25 -24.64
C GLY A 560 -18.39 -8.59 -23.69
N ILE A 561 -18.31 -8.09 -22.46
CA ILE A 561 -19.27 -8.39 -21.39
C ILE A 561 -19.86 -7.13 -20.78
N SER A 562 -21.14 -7.16 -20.42
CA SER A 562 -21.79 -6.05 -19.74
C SER A 562 -21.78 -6.23 -18.23
N PHE A 563 -21.49 -5.15 -17.52
CA PHE A 563 -21.58 -5.03 -16.06
C PHE A 563 -22.67 -4.02 -15.64
N THR A 564 -23.62 -3.74 -16.53
CA THR A 564 -24.71 -2.80 -16.26
C THR A 564 -25.50 -3.21 -15.03
N GLY A 565 -25.71 -2.26 -14.11
CA GLY A 565 -26.44 -2.51 -12.86
C GLY A 565 -25.64 -3.23 -11.78
N LYS A 566 -24.38 -3.61 -12.04
CA LYS A 566 -23.49 -4.20 -11.04
C LYS A 566 -22.80 -3.14 -10.21
N VAL A 567 -22.59 -3.43 -8.93
CA VAL A 567 -21.90 -2.56 -7.97
C VAL A 567 -20.64 -3.24 -7.44
N ALA A 568 -19.49 -2.61 -7.63
CA ALA A 568 -18.19 -3.14 -7.23
C ALA A 568 -17.52 -2.27 -6.18
N LEU A 569 -16.86 -2.90 -5.20
CA LEU A 569 -15.97 -2.25 -4.25
C LEU A 569 -14.53 -2.73 -4.49
N LEU A 570 -13.62 -1.80 -4.76
CA LEU A 570 -12.21 -2.10 -4.94
C LEU A 570 -11.33 -1.34 -3.95
N THR A 571 -10.35 -2.06 -3.40
CA THR A 571 -9.28 -1.49 -2.60
C THR A 571 -7.92 -1.74 -3.24
N GLY A 572 -6.96 -0.83 -3.03
CA GLY A 572 -5.62 -0.96 -3.63
C GLY A 572 -5.49 -0.52 -5.10
N CYS A 573 -6.36 0.37 -5.59
CA CYS A 573 -6.36 0.86 -6.98
C CYS A 573 -5.33 2.00 -7.23
N GLY A 574 -4.10 1.85 -6.76
CA GLY A 574 -3.05 2.85 -6.99
C GLY A 574 -2.73 3.07 -8.49
N LYS A 575 -2.01 4.14 -8.82
CA LYS A 575 -1.53 4.37 -10.20
C LYS A 575 -0.66 3.18 -10.65
N ASN A 576 -0.90 2.69 -11.87
CA ASN A 576 -0.21 1.52 -12.45
C ASN A 576 -0.38 0.23 -11.61
N SER A 577 -1.50 0.09 -10.91
CA SER A 577 -1.88 -1.15 -10.22
C SER A 577 -2.80 -2.01 -11.07
N ILE A 578 -2.84 -3.30 -10.77
CA ILE A 578 -3.81 -4.24 -11.35
C ILE A 578 -5.24 -3.77 -11.05
N GLY A 579 -5.49 -3.26 -9.84
CA GLY A 579 -6.80 -2.73 -9.45
C GLY A 579 -7.28 -1.56 -10.32
N ALA A 580 -6.37 -0.73 -10.85
CA ALA A 580 -6.75 0.35 -11.77
C ALA A 580 -7.25 -0.20 -13.11
N GLU A 581 -6.66 -1.27 -13.64
CA GLU A 581 -7.11 -1.91 -14.88
C GLU A 581 -8.49 -2.57 -14.70
N ILE A 582 -8.77 -3.16 -13.53
CA ILE A 582 -10.10 -3.71 -13.23
C ILE A 582 -11.16 -2.59 -13.11
N VAL A 583 -10.80 -1.42 -12.55
CA VAL A 583 -11.70 -0.27 -12.53
C VAL A 583 -12.07 0.17 -13.95
N LYS A 584 -11.10 0.23 -14.87
CA LYS A 584 -11.37 0.55 -16.28
C LYS A 584 -12.36 -0.46 -16.89
N ALA A 585 -12.10 -1.75 -16.69
CA ALA A 585 -12.95 -2.85 -17.16
C ALA A 585 -14.40 -2.73 -16.70
N LEU A 586 -14.60 -2.45 -15.41
CA LEU A 586 -15.92 -2.32 -14.80
C LEU A 586 -16.66 -1.06 -15.31
N LEU A 587 -15.95 0.06 -15.46
CA LEU A 587 -16.52 1.29 -15.98
C LEU A 587 -16.92 1.16 -17.45
N GLU A 588 -16.11 0.48 -18.28
CA GLU A 588 -16.45 0.22 -19.69
C GLU A 588 -17.71 -0.65 -19.82
N GLY A 589 -17.91 -1.60 -18.90
CA GLY A 589 -19.10 -2.45 -18.88
C GLY A 589 -20.34 -1.83 -18.24
N GLY A 590 -20.30 -0.61 -17.69
CA GLY A 590 -21.48 0.06 -17.14
C GLY A 590 -21.69 -0.11 -15.64
N ALA A 591 -20.69 -0.55 -14.89
CA ALA A 591 -20.81 -0.76 -13.45
C ALA A 591 -20.77 0.55 -12.64
N THR A 592 -21.33 0.50 -11.44
CA THR A 592 -21.05 1.47 -10.38
C THR A 592 -19.88 0.98 -9.53
N VAL A 593 -18.81 1.76 -9.44
CA VAL A 593 -17.54 1.34 -8.86
C VAL A 593 -17.16 2.25 -7.70
N PHE A 594 -17.10 1.69 -6.49
CA PHE A 594 -16.49 2.32 -5.32
C PHE A 594 -15.00 2.03 -5.29
N VAL A 595 -14.19 3.08 -5.36
CA VAL A 595 -12.74 2.99 -5.27
C VAL A 595 -12.25 3.68 -4.02
N THR A 596 -11.39 2.98 -3.30
CA THR A 596 -10.77 3.49 -2.08
C THR A 596 -9.32 3.92 -2.32
N THR A 597 -8.92 5.02 -1.68
CA THR A 597 -7.53 5.48 -1.72
C THR A 597 -7.00 5.89 -0.35
N SER A 598 -5.82 5.39 0.00
CA SER A 598 -5.11 5.74 1.23
C SER A 598 -4.29 7.04 1.12
N SER A 599 -4.08 7.53 -0.11
CA SER A 599 -3.31 8.73 -0.47
C SER A 599 -4.19 9.74 -1.22
N PHE A 600 -5.30 10.13 -0.60
CA PHE A 600 -6.26 11.07 -1.17
C PHE A 600 -5.61 12.45 -1.40
N SER A 601 -5.51 12.86 -2.66
CA SER A 601 -4.89 14.13 -3.08
C SER A 601 -5.45 14.58 -4.43
N MET A 602 -5.23 15.83 -4.81
CA MET A 602 -5.65 16.34 -6.13
C MET A 602 -5.04 15.53 -7.30
N LYS A 603 -3.81 15.02 -7.13
CA LYS A 603 -3.16 14.16 -8.15
C LYS A 603 -3.90 12.84 -8.29
N THR A 604 -4.30 12.23 -7.18
CA THR A 604 -5.02 10.95 -7.14
C THR A 604 -6.43 11.10 -7.70
N THR A 605 -7.15 12.17 -7.33
CA THR A 605 -8.49 12.43 -7.87
C THR A 605 -8.45 12.79 -9.36
N ALA A 606 -7.41 13.50 -9.82
CA ALA A 606 -7.24 13.78 -11.25
C ALA A 606 -7.01 12.49 -12.07
N LEU A 607 -6.23 11.54 -11.53
CA LEU A 607 -6.04 10.23 -12.16
C LEU A 607 -7.36 9.47 -12.31
N PHE A 608 -8.17 9.38 -11.25
CA PHE A 608 -9.47 8.70 -11.34
C PHE A 608 -10.47 9.42 -12.23
N ARG A 609 -10.41 10.75 -12.27
CA ARG A 609 -11.19 11.55 -13.23
C ARG A 609 -10.79 11.21 -14.66
N GLU A 610 -9.49 11.18 -14.96
CA GLU A 610 -8.95 10.80 -16.28
C GLU A 610 -9.39 9.37 -16.65
N ILE A 611 -9.34 8.42 -15.72
CA ILE A 611 -9.83 7.06 -15.93
C ILE A 611 -11.32 7.07 -16.27
N TYR A 612 -12.15 7.88 -15.60
CA TYR A 612 -13.58 7.95 -15.91
C TYR A 612 -13.87 8.67 -17.23
N GLU A 613 -13.14 9.74 -17.55
CA GLU A 613 -13.20 10.44 -18.84
C GLU A 613 -12.91 9.48 -20.00
N GLN A 614 -11.96 8.56 -19.80
CA GLN A 614 -11.57 7.53 -20.77
C GLN A 614 -12.53 6.34 -20.78
N HIS A 615 -12.87 5.76 -19.64
CA HIS A 615 -13.49 4.43 -19.61
C HIS A 615 -14.97 4.45 -19.18
N GLY A 616 -15.50 5.60 -18.76
CA GLY A 616 -16.88 5.74 -18.31
C GLY A 616 -17.89 5.49 -19.43
N SER A 617 -18.64 4.40 -19.33
CA SER A 617 -19.76 4.08 -20.21
C SER A 617 -21.10 4.63 -19.70
N ARG A 618 -22.14 4.49 -20.52
CA ARG A 618 -23.51 4.87 -20.17
C ARG A 618 -23.98 4.15 -18.91
N GLY A 619 -24.41 4.93 -17.92
CA GLY A 619 -24.90 4.41 -16.64
C GLY A 619 -23.80 4.01 -15.66
N SER A 620 -22.52 4.02 -16.07
CA SER A 620 -21.41 3.82 -15.15
C SER A 620 -21.27 4.99 -14.17
N ARG A 621 -20.76 4.70 -12.98
CA ARG A 621 -20.50 5.70 -11.93
C ARG A 621 -19.22 5.34 -11.20
N LEU A 622 -18.29 6.27 -11.07
CA LEU A 622 -17.07 6.09 -10.29
C LEU A 622 -17.14 6.92 -9.01
N ILE A 623 -17.03 6.28 -7.86
CA ILE A 623 -17.11 6.92 -6.54
C ILE A 623 -15.77 6.71 -5.83
N VAL A 624 -15.03 7.79 -5.59
CA VAL A 624 -13.70 7.77 -4.96
C VAL A 624 -13.78 8.28 -3.53
N LEU A 625 -13.31 7.47 -2.58
CA LEU A 625 -13.34 7.76 -1.15
C LEU A 625 -11.95 7.65 -0.50
N PRO A 626 -11.59 8.55 0.44
CA PRO A 626 -10.44 8.32 1.29
C PRO A 626 -10.73 7.15 2.24
N PHE A 627 -9.76 6.25 2.42
CA PHE A 627 -9.98 5.05 3.21
C PHE A 627 -8.64 4.47 3.68
N ASN A 628 -8.58 4.08 4.95
CA ASN A 628 -7.48 3.30 5.48
C ASN A 628 -7.92 1.88 5.82
N GLN A 629 -7.52 0.89 5.00
CA GLN A 629 -7.85 -0.50 5.27
C GLN A 629 -7.25 -1.03 6.58
N ALA A 630 -6.24 -0.38 7.18
CA ALA A 630 -5.72 -0.75 8.51
C ALA A 630 -6.63 -0.31 9.68
N SER A 631 -7.46 0.71 9.45
CA SER A 631 -8.41 1.21 10.45
C SER A 631 -9.68 0.34 10.45
N LYS A 632 -10.01 -0.24 11.61
CA LYS A 632 -11.28 -0.98 11.78
C LYS A 632 -12.47 -0.03 11.59
N VAL A 633 -12.36 1.19 12.11
CA VAL A 633 -13.42 2.20 12.04
C VAL A 633 -13.72 2.59 10.60
N ASP A 634 -12.70 2.69 9.74
CA ASP A 634 -12.87 3.01 8.33
C ASP A 634 -13.58 1.88 7.59
N VAL A 635 -13.23 0.61 7.86
CA VAL A 635 -13.87 -0.56 7.25
C VAL A 635 -15.38 -0.54 7.55
N GLN A 636 -15.74 -0.32 8.81
CA GLN A 636 -17.15 -0.23 9.24
C GLN A 636 -17.86 0.96 8.60
N SER A 637 -17.22 2.14 8.61
CA SER A 637 -17.79 3.37 8.07
C SER A 637 -17.99 3.32 6.55
N LEU A 638 -17.05 2.71 5.82
CA LEU A 638 -17.14 2.54 4.36
C LEU A 638 -18.33 1.65 3.97
N VAL A 639 -18.44 0.46 4.57
CA VAL A 639 -19.55 -0.46 4.28
C VAL A 639 -20.89 0.16 4.69
N ALA A 640 -20.95 0.78 5.89
CA ALA A 640 -22.13 1.51 6.32
C ALA A 640 -22.50 2.62 5.34
N HIS A 641 -21.54 3.36 4.79
CA HIS A 641 -21.80 4.43 3.82
C HIS A 641 -22.42 3.90 2.52
N ILE A 642 -21.90 2.79 1.98
CA ILE A 642 -22.43 2.16 0.76
C ILE A 642 -23.88 1.70 0.97
N TYR A 643 -24.14 0.97 2.04
CA TYR A 643 -25.45 0.34 2.28
C TYR A 643 -26.49 1.27 2.92
N ASN A 644 -26.07 2.24 3.75
CA ASN A 644 -26.99 3.14 4.47
C ASN A 644 -27.19 4.47 3.75
N VAL A 645 -26.17 5.04 3.10
CA VAL A 645 -26.26 6.35 2.44
C VAL A 645 -26.58 6.19 0.96
N HIS A 646 -25.75 5.43 0.22
CA HIS A 646 -25.97 5.20 -1.22
C HIS A 646 -27.13 4.24 -1.50
N LYS A 647 -27.53 3.42 -0.50
CA LYS A 647 -28.56 2.38 -0.64
C LYS A 647 -28.26 1.40 -1.78
N LEU A 648 -26.97 1.17 -2.04
CA LEU A 648 -26.50 0.22 -3.03
C LEU A 648 -26.08 -1.06 -2.33
N ASP A 649 -26.29 -2.18 -3.03
CA ASP A 649 -25.88 -3.51 -2.59
C ASP A 649 -24.73 -3.98 -3.48
N LEU A 650 -23.68 -4.55 -2.86
CA LEU A 650 -22.46 -4.92 -3.55
C LEU A 650 -22.64 -6.26 -4.28
N ASP A 651 -22.19 -6.32 -5.53
CA ASP A 651 -22.06 -7.56 -6.33
C ASP A 651 -20.61 -8.05 -6.40
N PHE A 652 -19.63 -7.14 -6.34
CA PHE A 652 -18.21 -7.48 -6.43
C PHE A 652 -17.40 -6.83 -5.31
N VAL A 653 -16.52 -7.58 -4.67
CA VAL A 653 -15.57 -7.07 -3.67
C VAL A 653 -14.16 -7.54 -4.01
N ILE A 654 -13.25 -6.59 -4.26
CA ILE A 654 -11.87 -6.86 -4.69
C ILE A 654 -10.90 -6.17 -3.70
N PRO A 655 -10.56 -6.84 -2.59
CA PRO A 655 -9.77 -6.25 -1.51
C PRO A 655 -8.26 -6.34 -1.78
N PHE A 656 -7.76 -5.59 -2.77
CA PHE A 656 -6.37 -5.67 -3.22
C PHE A 656 -5.41 -4.70 -2.51
N ALA A 657 -5.86 -3.98 -1.48
CA ALA A 657 -4.96 -3.14 -0.70
C ALA A 657 -3.86 -3.97 -0.03
N ALA A 658 -2.62 -3.54 -0.22
CA ALA A 658 -1.44 -4.17 0.36
C ALA A 658 -0.39 -3.10 0.71
N LEU A 659 0.51 -3.45 1.61
CA LEU A 659 1.68 -2.66 1.93
C LEU A 659 2.93 -3.44 1.50
N SER A 660 3.90 -2.75 0.88
CA SER A 660 5.15 -3.40 0.45
C SER A 660 6.08 -3.63 1.64
N GLU A 661 6.60 -4.86 1.75
CA GLU A 661 7.53 -5.32 2.77
C GLU A 661 8.74 -5.97 2.08
N VAL A 662 9.80 -5.20 1.84
CA VAL A 662 11.02 -5.71 1.20
C VAL A 662 12.14 -5.76 2.22
N GLY A 663 12.83 -6.90 2.26
CA GLY A 663 14.04 -7.11 3.06
C GLY A 663 13.80 -7.41 4.54
N ARG A 664 12.59 -7.84 4.93
CA ARG A 664 12.28 -8.23 6.31
C ARG A 664 12.33 -9.74 6.44
N MET A 665 13.35 -10.24 7.12
CA MET A 665 13.45 -11.66 7.47
C MET A 665 12.73 -11.93 8.78
N ILE A 666 12.72 -13.19 9.22
CA ILE A 666 12.05 -13.62 10.46
C ILE A 666 12.56 -12.88 11.72
N THR A 667 13.80 -12.41 11.72
CA THR A 667 14.39 -11.63 12.82
C THR A 667 14.01 -10.16 12.81
N ASP A 668 13.52 -9.66 11.67
CA ASP A 668 13.33 -8.23 11.40
C ASP A 668 11.84 -7.87 11.26
N ILE A 669 10.96 -8.73 11.78
CA ILE A 669 9.52 -8.47 11.84
C ILE A 669 9.30 -7.31 12.79
N ASP A 670 8.72 -6.22 12.29
CA ASP A 670 8.53 -4.97 13.00
C ASP A 670 7.06 -4.51 12.93
N SER A 671 6.77 -3.37 13.56
CA SER A 671 5.48 -2.69 13.53
C SER A 671 4.90 -2.44 12.13
N ARG A 672 5.76 -2.36 11.10
CA ARG A 672 5.31 -2.25 9.70
C ARG A 672 4.77 -3.57 9.17
N SER A 673 5.39 -4.69 9.53
CA SER A 673 4.90 -6.03 9.18
C SER A 673 3.56 -6.35 9.83
N GLU A 674 3.39 -5.99 11.11
CA GLU A 674 2.10 -6.16 11.78
C GLU A 674 0.99 -5.33 11.11
N LEU A 675 1.29 -4.09 10.73
CA LEU A 675 0.35 -3.24 10.02
C LEU A 675 -0.01 -3.82 8.65
N ALA A 676 0.98 -4.31 7.90
CA ALA A 676 0.78 -4.94 6.60
C ALA A 676 -0.10 -6.19 6.72
N HIS A 677 0.18 -7.04 7.70
CA HIS A 677 -0.62 -8.23 8.01
C HIS A 677 -2.07 -7.87 8.36
N ARG A 678 -2.26 -6.83 9.17
CA ARG A 678 -3.59 -6.31 9.51
C ARG A 678 -4.36 -5.84 8.28
N ILE A 679 -3.71 -5.16 7.33
CA ILE A 679 -4.34 -4.69 6.08
C ILE A 679 -4.75 -5.89 5.20
N MET A 680 -3.81 -6.82 4.98
CA MET A 680 -3.96 -7.87 3.97
C MET A 680 -4.83 -9.04 4.44
N LEU A 681 -4.82 -9.38 5.73
CA LEU A 681 -5.59 -10.48 6.30
C LEU A 681 -6.71 -10.00 7.23
N THR A 682 -6.37 -9.51 8.42
CA THR A 682 -7.35 -9.29 9.51
C THR A 682 -8.48 -8.34 9.09
N ASN A 683 -8.15 -7.21 8.47
CA ASN A 683 -9.15 -6.25 8.04
C ASN A 683 -9.79 -6.60 6.69
N THR A 684 -9.16 -7.44 5.87
CA THR A 684 -9.84 -8.06 4.72
C THR A 684 -10.99 -8.95 5.20
N VAL A 685 -10.75 -9.81 6.20
CA VAL A 685 -11.80 -10.64 6.81
C VAL A 685 -12.88 -9.76 7.45
N ARG A 686 -12.51 -8.69 8.17
CA ARG A 686 -13.50 -7.74 8.73
C ARG A 686 -14.31 -7.05 7.65
N LEU A 687 -13.70 -6.63 6.54
CA LEU A 687 -14.41 -5.99 5.43
C LEU A 687 -15.50 -6.91 4.87
N LEU A 688 -15.17 -8.19 4.65
CA LEU A 688 -16.15 -9.19 4.20
C LEU A 688 -17.23 -9.43 5.26
N GLY A 689 -16.85 -9.54 6.54
CA GLY A 689 -17.79 -9.71 7.65
C GLY A 689 -18.78 -8.54 7.80
N GLU A 690 -18.35 -7.30 7.58
CA GLU A 690 -19.24 -6.13 7.58
C GLU A 690 -20.20 -6.16 6.38
N VAL A 691 -19.77 -6.63 5.21
CA VAL A 691 -20.66 -6.82 4.04
C VAL A 691 -21.72 -7.90 4.32
N VAL A 692 -21.31 -9.05 4.88
CA VAL A 692 -22.23 -10.11 5.32
C VAL A 692 -23.24 -9.56 6.32
N THR A 693 -22.77 -8.82 7.33
CA THR A 693 -23.63 -8.21 8.35
C THR A 693 -24.63 -7.24 7.73
N ALA A 694 -24.19 -6.41 6.77
CA ALA A 694 -25.03 -5.44 6.08
C ALA A 694 -26.11 -6.11 5.21
N LYS A 695 -25.78 -7.21 4.52
CA LYS A 695 -26.73 -8.02 3.73
C LYS A 695 -27.71 -8.79 4.61
N LYS A 696 -27.23 -9.47 5.66
CA LYS A 696 -28.09 -10.19 6.63
C LYS A 696 -29.07 -9.26 7.34
N ALA A 697 -28.63 -8.06 7.74
CA ALA A 697 -29.51 -7.06 8.36
C ALA A 697 -30.65 -6.58 7.44
N ARG A 698 -30.57 -6.84 6.13
CA ARG A 698 -31.55 -6.46 5.11
C ARG A 698 -32.28 -7.67 4.50
N ASP A 699 -32.03 -8.87 5.04
CA ASP A 699 -32.59 -10.13 4.53
C ASP A 699 -32.28 -10.40 3.04
N ILE A 700 -31.06 -10.04 2.61
CA ILE A 700 -30.58 -10.30 1.25
C ILE A 700 -29.92 -11.68 1.21
N THR A 701 -30.60 -12.66 0.61
CA THR A 701 -30.14 -14.05 0.45
C THR A 701 -29.94 -14.47 -1.01
N THR A 702 -30.51 -13.73 -1.97
CA THR A 702 -30.50 -14.11 -3.40
C THR A 702 -29.54 -13.29 -4.25
N ARG A 703 -28.65 -12.50 -3.61
CA ARG A 703 -27.67 -11.65 -4.30
C ARG A 703 -26.32 -11.72 -3.59
N PRO A 704 -25.59 -12.84 -3.73
CA PRO A 704 -24.27 -12.95 -3.13
C PRO A 704 -23.30 -11.98 -3.80
N ALA A 705 -22.43 -11.35 -3.01
CA ALA A 705 -21.32 -10.56 -3.56
C ALA A 705 -20.15 -11.50 -3.86
N LEU A 706 -19.69 -11.51 -5.11
CA LEU A 706 -18.49 -12.23 -5.51
C LEU A 706 -17.24 -11.52 -4.99
N VAL A 707 -16.47 -12.23 -4.18
CA VAL A 707 -15.21 -11.77 -3.62
C VAL A 707 -14.04 -12.36 -4.41
N ILE A 708 -13.21 -11.51 -5.02
CA ILE A 708 -11.97 -11.95 -5.66
C ILE A 708 -10.84 -11.78 -4.67
N LEU A 709 -10.43 -12.88 -4.05
CA LEU A 709 -9.37 -12.87 -3.04
C LEU A 709 -7.99 -12.86 -3.72
N PRO A 710 -7.10 -11.90 -3.38
CA PRO A 710 -5.75 -11.87 -3.92
C PRO A 710 -4.87 -12.89 -3.20
N MET A 711 -4.84 -14.13 -3.70
CA MET A 711 -3.92 -15.19 -3.26
C MET A 711 -2.57 -15.03 -3.95
N SER A 712 -1.55 -15.72 -3.42
CA SER A 712 -0.19 -15.67 -3.95
C SER A 712 0.36 -17.08 -4.11
N PRO A 713 1.13 -17.38 -5.16
CA PRO A 713 1.88 -18.64 -5.28
C PRO A 713 3.11 -18.68 -4.36
N ASN A 714 3.53 -17.53 -3.79
CA ASN A 714 4.66 -17.46 -2.88
C ASN A 714 4.19 -17.64 -1.43
N HIS A 715 4.57 -18.75 -0.81
CA HIS A 715 4.29 -19.06 0.60
C HIS A 715 5.58 -19.01 1.44
N GLY A 716 6.49 -18.09 1.13
CA GLY A 716 7.79 -17.93 1.79
C GLY A 716 8.97 -18.52 1.00
N ASN A 717 8.75 -18.93 -0.26
CA ASN A 717 9.78 -19.51 -1.13
C ASN A 717 10.90 -18.51 -1.48
N PHE A 718 10.61 -17.21 -1.52
CA PHE A 718 11.63 -16.18 -1.83
C PHE A 718 12.35 -15.65 -0.57
N GLY A 719 11.63 -15.57 0.55
CA GLY A 719 12.09 -14.97 1.81
C GLY A 719 12.27 -13.45 1.76
N GLY A 720 12.36 -12.82 2.93
CA GLY A 720 12.58 -11.37 3.05
C GLY A 720 11.34 -10.52 2.77
N ASP A 721 10.15 -11.11 2.83
CA ASP A 721 8.85 -10.53 2.51
C ASP A 721 7.98 -10.20 3.75
N GLY A 722 8.58 -10.17 4.95
CA GLY A 722 7.87 -9.83 6.18
C GLY A 722 6.76 -10.83 6.49
N LEU A 723 5.53 -10.35 6.73
CA LEU A 723 4.35 -11.18 7.00
C LEU A 723 3.45 -11.37 5.77
N TYR A 724 3.98 -11.14 4.56
CA TYR A 724 3.21 -11.24 3.32
C TYR A 724 2.72 -12.68 3.07
N ALA A 725 3.58 -13.68 3.20
CA ALA A 725 3.24 -15.08 2.93
C ALA A 725 2.14 -15.58 3.89
N GLU A 726 2.26 -15.28 5.18
CA GLU A 726 1.30 -15.60 6.23
C GLU A 726 -0.05 -14.93 5.97
N SER A 727 -0.03 -13.67 5.50
CA SER A 727 -1.25 -12.95 5.13
C SER A 727 -1.97 -13.62 3.96
N LYS A 728 -1.23 -14.03 2.92
CA LYS A 728 -1.79 -14.63 1.71
C LYS A 728 -2.30 -16.04 1.94
N LEU A 729 -1.56 -16.84 2.70
CA LEU A 729 -1.98 -18.17 3.12
C LEU A 729 -3.20 -18.11 4.07
N GLY A 730 -3.24 -17.11 4.97
CA GLY A 730 -4.37 -16.91 5.87
C GLY A 730 -5.68 -16.62 5.15
N VAL A 731 -5.63 -15.91 4.01
CA VAL A 731 -6.81 -15.59 3.18
C VAL A 731 -7.40 -16.85 2.54
N GLU A 732 -6.61 -17.89 2.29
CA GLU A 732 -7.09 -19.16 1.72
C GLU A 732 -8.07 -19.89 2.65
N SER A 733 -7.96 -19.66 3.96
CA SER A 733 -8.88 -20.24 4.95
C SER A 733 -10.34 -19.82 4.71
N LEU A 734 -10.57 -18.66 4.06
CA LEU A 734 -11.91 -18.19 3.72
C LEU A 734 -12.63 -19.14 2.75
N MET A 735 -11.89 -19.87 1.92
CA MET A 735 -12.46 -20.85 0.99
C MET A 735 -13.17 -21.98 1.74
N ASN A 736 -12.60 -22.44 2.87
CA ASN A 736 -13.21 -23.46 3.70
C ASN A 736 -14.30 -22.87 4.63
N LYS A 737 -14.09 -21.64 5.11
CA LYS A 737 -15.06 -20.95 5.98
C LYS A 737 -16.40 -20.69 5.29
N TRP A 738 -16.39 -20.53 3.96
CA TRP A 738 -17.60 -20.43 3.15
C TRP A 738 -18.58 -21.57 3.45
N TYR A 739 -18.08 -22.81 3.54
CA TYR A 739 -18.89 -23.99 3.87
C TYR A 739 -19.26 -24.09 5.35
N SER A 740 -18.42 -23.60 6.26
CA SER A 740 -18.55 -23.88 7.71
C SER A 740 -19.28 -22.81 8.53
N GLU A 741 -19.40 -21.58 8.01
CA GLU A 741 -19.84 -20.41 8.81
C GLU A 741 -21.20 -19.81 8.36
N GLY A 742 -21.86 -20.37 7.34
CA GLY A 742 -23.25 -20.03 6.97
C GLY A 742 -23.46 -18.59 6.48
N TRP A 743 -22.57 -18.11 5.61
CA TRP A 743 -22.67 -16.82 4.93
C TRP A 743 -22.53 -16.94 3.40
N ASP A 744 -22.68 -18.16 2.91
CA ASP A 744 -22.71 -18.59 1.51
C ASP A 744 -23.78 -17.87 0.69
N ASP A 745 -24.97 -17.65 1.26
CA ASP A 745 -26.04 -16.85 0.64
C ASP A 745 -25.64 -15.37 0.39
N GLN A 746 -24.69 -14.84 1.17
CA GLN A 746 -24.31 -13.42 1.10
C GLN A 746 -23.03 -13.17 0.30
N LEU A 747 -22.09 -14.11 0.27
CA LEU A 747 -20.82 -13.98 -0.43
C LEU A 747 -20.48 -15.25 -1.22
N SER A 748 -20.01 -15.06 -2.43
CA SER A 748 -19.35 -16.10 -3.25
C SER A 748 -17.86 -15.82 -3.30
N ILE A 749 -17.00 -16.84 -3.40
CA ILE A 749 -15.55 -16.63 -3.35
C ILE A 749 -14.84 -17.19 -4.57
N VAL A 750 -13.99 -16.36 -5.16
CA VAL A 750 -12.98 -16.79 -6.13
C VAL A 750 -11.61 -16.42 -5.58
N GLY A 751 -10.81 -17.44 -5.27
CA GLY A 751 -9.41 -17.30 -4.90
C GLY A 751 -8.56 -17.16 -6.16
N ALA A 752 -8.05 -15.95 -6.43
CA ALA A 752 -7.18 -15.69 -7.58
C ALA A 752 -5.71 -15.77 -7.15
N ILE A 753 -5.00 -16.81 -7.60
CA ILE A 753 -3.56 -17.00 -7.35
C ILE A 753 -2.80 -16.18 -8.39
N ILE A 754 -2.41 -14.97 -8.02
CA ILE A 754 -1.85 -13.98 -8.95
C ILE A 754 -0.36 -14.26 -9.20
N GLY A 755 -0.01 -14.45 -10.48
CA GLY A 755 1.35 -14.67 -10.93
C GLY A 755 2.25 -13.44 -11.00
N TRP A 756 3.39 -13.63 -11.66
CA TRP A 756 4.39 -12.59 -11.85
C TRP A 756 3.85 -11.45 -12.72
N THR A 757 3.48 -10.33 -12.09
CA THR A 757 2.92 -9.16 -12.78
C THR A 757 3.92 -8.02 -12.85
N ARG A 758 4.35 -7.68 -14.06
CA ARG A 758 5.33 -6.62 -14.38
C ARG A 758 4.74 -5.23 -14.25
N GLY A 759 5.58 -4.26 -13.88
CA GLY A 759 5.21 -2.84 -13.85
C GLY A 759 4.43 -2.36 -12.61
N THR A 760 4.01 -3.26 -11.72
CA THR A 760 3.41 -2.86 -10.43
C THR A 760 4.46 -2.25 -9.51
N GLY A 761 4.04 -1.34 -8.62
CA GLY A 761 4.95 -0.72 -7.65
C GLY A 761 5.74 -1.73 -6.79
N LEU A 762 5.08 -2.85 -6.43
CA LEU A 762 5.66 -3.96 -5.66
C LEU A 762 6.72 -4.76 -6.45
N MET A 763 6.50 -4.97 -7.76
CA MET A 763 7.34 -5.84 -8.60
C MET A 763 8.29 -5.08 -9.52
N SER A 764 8.28 -3.74 -9.50
CA SER A 764 9.11 -2.91 -10.38
C SER A 764 10.60 -3.25 -10.31
N GLY A 765 11.13 -3.57 -9.12
CA GLY A 765 12.52 -4.03 -8.94
C GLY A 765 12.82 -5.40 -9.56
N ASN A 766 11.80 -6.21 -9.80
CA ASN A 766 11.90 -7.55 -10.39
C ASN A 766 11.68 -7.55 -11.91
N ASN A 767 11.33 -6.43 -12.53
CA ASN A 767 11.18 -6.33 -13.99
C ASN A 767 12.44 -6.75 -14.74
N VAL A 768 13.61 -6.48 -14.16
CA VAL A 768 14.93 -6.77 -14.76
C VAL A 768 15.14 -8.26 -15.03
N VAL A 769 14.62 -9.13 -14.16
CA VAL A 769 14.78 -10.59 -14.29
C VAL A 769 13.65 -11.24 -15.07
N ALA A 770 12.56 -10.53 -15.35
CA ALA A 770 11.37 -11.09 -16.00
C ALA A 770 11.67 -11.72 -17.36
N ALA A 771 12.51 -11.08 -18.19
CA ALA A 771 12.94 -11.63 -19.47
C ALA A 771 13.80 -12.91 -19.34
N GLY A 772 14.49 -13.08 -18.22
CA GLY A 772 15.21 -14.31 -17.91
C GLY A 772 14.26 -15.41 -17.46
N VAL A 773 13.28 -15.07 -16.62
CA VAL A 773 12.25 -16.01 -16.14
C VAL A 773 11.40 -16.55 -17.29
N GLU A 774 11.04 -15.71 -18.28
CA GLU A 774 10.29 -16.20 -19.44
C GLU A 774 11.06 -17.21 -20.29
N LYS A 775 12.40 -17.14 -20.33
CA LYS A 775 13.22 -18.13 -21.03
C LYS A 775 13.24 -19.50 -20.37
N MET A 776 12.82 -19.58 -19.10
CA MET A 776 12.72 -20.84 -18.36
C MET A 776 11.38 -21.56 -18.60
N GLY A 777 10.51 -20.99 -19.45
CA GLY A 777 9.18 -21.54 -19.76
C GLY A 777 8.03 -20.88 -18.98
N MET A 778 8.30 -20.02 -18.00
CA MET A 778 7.23 -19.28 -17.33
C MET A 778 6.65 -18.18 -18.23
N ARG A 779 5.38 -17.81 -18.01
CA ARG A 779 4.77 -16.62 -18.63
C ARG A 779 4.59 -15.52 -17.59
N THR A 780 5.18 -14.35 -17.82
CA THR A 780 5.00 -13.17 -16.94
C THR A 780 3.97 -12.22 -17.53
N PHE A 781 3.13 -11.59 -16.71
CA PHE A 781 2.01 -10.79 -17.19
C PHE A 781 2.26 -9.28 -17.05
N SER A 782 1.76 -8.47 -17.98
CA SER A 782 1.63 -7.03 -17.79
C SER A 782 0.45 -6.71 -16.83
N THR A 783 0.35 -5.47 -16.36
CA THR A 783 -0.82 -5.03 -15.56
C THR A 783 -2.13 -5.15 -16.33
N THR A 784 -2.10 -4.89 -17.65
CA THR A 784 -3.27 -5.01 -18.53
C THR A 784 -3.68 -6.47 -18.74
N GLU A 785 -2.72 -7.38 -18.96
CA GLU A 785 -2.97 -8.82 -19.08
C GLU A 785 -3.55 -9.41 -17.79
N MET A 786 -2.98 -9.05 -16.63
CA MET A 786 -3.50 -9.53 -15.34
C MET A 786 -4.87 -8.91 -15.00
N GLY A 787 -5.07 -7.63 -15.35
CA GLY A 787 -6.38 -6.97 -15.24
C GLY A 787 -7.45 -7.67 -16.07
N PHE A 788 -7.11 -8.11 -17.29
CA PHE A 788 -7.95 -8.93 -18.15
C PHE A 788 -8.29 -10.28 -17.50
N ASN A 789 -7.28 -11.03 -17.05
CA ASN A 789 -7.47 -12.34 -16.43
C ASN A 789 -8.40 -12.27 -15.21
N LEU A 790 -8.24 -11.26 -14.36
CA LEU A 790 -9.09 -11.07 -13.19
C LEU A 790 -10.49 -10.58 -13.54
N SER A 791 -10.62 -9.76 -14.59
CA SER A 791 -11.94 -9.32 -15.07
C SER A 791 -12.77 -10.48 -15.61
N ALA A 792 -12.12 -11.50 -16.18
CA ALA A 792 -12.79 -12.72 -16.65
C ALA A 792 -13.44 -13.53 -15.52
N LEU A 793 -12.93 -13.41 -14.28
CA LEU A 793 -13.51 -14.07 -13.11
C LEU A 793 -14.86 -13.46 -12.70
N MET A 794 -15.19 -12.26 -13.19
CA MET A 794 -16.48 -11.61 -12.98
C MET A 794 -17.50 -11.94 -14.09
N HIS A 795 -17.14 -12.82 -15.03
CA HIS A 795 -18.06 -13.27 -16.09
C HIS A 795 -19.28 -13.97 -15.47
N PRO A 796 -20.51 -13.75 -15.98
CA PRO A 796 -21.73 -14.38 -15.44
C PRO A 796 -21.60 -15.89 -15.21
N SER A 797 -21.11 -16.63 -16.20
CA SER A 797 -20.88 -18.09 -16.09
C SER A 797 -19.92 -18.51 -14.97
N ILE A 798 -18.96 -17.66 -14.59
CA ILE A 798 -18.04 -17.91 -13.47
C ILE A 798 -18.68 -17.49 -12.14
N VAL A 799 -19.43 -16.38 -12.13
CA VAL A 799 -20.21 -15.93 -10.98
C VAL A 799 -21.21 -17.00 -10.56
N ASP A 800 -21.92 -17.59 -11.51
CA ASP A 800 -22.90 -18.65 -11.26
C ASP A 800 -22.24 -19.89 -10.65
N ARG A 801 -21.08 -20.32 -11.19
CA ARG A 801 -20.31 -21.42 -10.61
C ARG A 801 -19.75 -21.10 -9.22
N ALA A 802 -19.32 -19.86 -9.00
CA ALA A 802 -18.80 -19.41 -7.71
C ALA A 802 -19.89 -19.33 -6.62
N ALA A 803 -21.16 -19.23 -7.02
CA ALA A 803 -22.30 -19.32 -6.12
C ALA A 803 -22.55 -20.75 -5.62
N GLU A 804 -22.18 -21.77 -6.40
CA GLU A 804 -22.31 -23.18 -6.01
C GLU A 804 -21.12 -23.66 -5.16
N SER A 805 -19.90 -23.26 -5.53
CA SER A 805 -18.69 -23.64 -4.78
C SER A 805 -17.55 -22.63 -4.99
N PRO A 806 -16.67 -22.41 -3.98
CA PRO A 806 -15.53 -21.52 -4.13
C PRO A 806 -14.53 -22.01 -5.19
N ILE A 807 -14.10 -21.08 -6.06
CA ILE A 807 -13.23 -21.39 -7.22
C ILE A 807 -11.78 -20.99 -6.92
N PHE A 808 -10.82 -21.88 -7.19
CA PHE A 808 -9.39 -21.55 -7.18
C PHE A 808 -8.91 -21.28 -8.61
N ALA A 809 -8.73 -20.01 -8.96
CA ALA A 809 -8.20 -19.59 -10.25
C ALA A 809 -6.68 -19.40 -10.17
N ASP A 810 -5.92 -20.28 -10.83
CA ASP A 810 -4.48 -20.16 -10.98
C ASP A 810 -4.14 -19.26 -12.17
N LEU A 811 -3.60 -18.07 -11.87
CA LEU A 811 -3.15 -17.07 -12.83
C LEU A 811 -1.62 -16.91 -12.78
N THR A 812 -0.89 -17.99 -12.45
CA THR A 812 0.55 -17.91 -12.15
C THR A 812 1.46 -17.93 -13.37
N GLY A 813 0.97 -18.41 -14.51
CA GLY A 813 1.77 -18.52 -15.73
C GLY A 813 2.79 -19.66 -15.69
N GLY A 814 2.47 -20.75 -14.99
CA GLY A 814 3.37 -21.92 -14.88
C GLY A 814 4.44 -21.80 -13.79
N MET A 815 4.29 -20.87 -12.86
CA MET A 815 5.25 -20.68 -11.76
C MET A 815 5.45 -21.93 -10.89
N ALA A 816 4.37 -22.70 -10.69
CA ALA A 816 4.41 -23.95 -9.93
C ALA A 816 5.21 -25.07 -10.63
N GLN A 817 5.49 -24.93 -11.93
CA GLN A 817 6.20 -25.95 -12.72
C GLN A 817 7.73 -25.77 -12.66
N VAL A 818 8.22 -24.62 -12.17
CA VAL A 818 9.65 -24.33 -12.04
C VAL A 818 10.12 -24.65 -10.62
N SER A 819 11.01 -25.63 -10.49
CA SER A 819 11.67 -25.95 -9.22
C SER A 819 12.74 -24.91 -8.87
N ASP A 820 12.94 -24.67 -7.57
CA ASP A 820 13.99 -23.78 -7.03
C ASP A 820 14.02 -22.38 -7.66
N LEU A 821 12.83 -21.81 -7.89
CA LEU A 821 12.65 -20.53 -8.58
C LEU A 821 13.46 -19.38 -7.94
N LYS A 822 13.63 -19.38 -6.62
CA LYS A 822 14.44 -18.38 -5.91
C LYS A 822 15.88 -18.40 -6.41
N ASP A 823 16.52 -19.57 -6.38
CA ASP A 823 17.93 -19.72 -6.75
C ASP A 823 18.15 -19.40 -8.23
N GLN A 824 17.20 -19.80 -9.09
CA GLN A 824 17.23 -19.47 -10.51
C GLN A 824 17.13 -17.96 -10.75
N VAL A 825 16.20 -17.28 -10.07
CA VAL A 825 16.04 -15.82 -10.16
C VAL A 825 17.28 -15.09 -9.65
N ASP A 826 17.85 -15.53 -8.53
CA ASP A 826 19.06 -14.95 -7.96
C ASP A 826 20.28 -15.18 -8.87
N SER A 827 20.38 -16.34 -9.54
CA SER A 827 21.38 -16.62 -10.57
C SER A 827 21.22 -15.71 -11.79
N ILE A 828 20.00 -15.56 -12.32
CA ILE A 828 19.70 -14.64 -13.44
C ILE A 828 20.11 -13.21 -13.07
N ARG A 829 19.77 -12.76 -11.86
CA ARG A 829 20.13 -11.43 -11.37
C ARG A 829 21.64 -11.27 -11.27
N ALA A 830 22.34 -12.25 -10.70
CA ALA A 830 23.80 -12.23 -10.58
C ALA A 830 24.48 -12.17 -11.96
N ASP A 831 24.00 -12.93 -12.94
CA ASP A 831 24.53 -12.93 -14.30
C ASP A 831 24.31 -11.61 -15.02
N ILE A 832 23.12 -11.01 -14.89
CA ILE A 832 22.81 -9.68 -15.44
C ILE A 832 23.75 -8.64 -14.84
N MET A 833 23.90 -8.63 -13.52
CA MET A 833 24.76 -7.67 -12.82
C MET A 833 26.24 -7.86 -13.17
N LYS A 834 26.70 -9.11 -13.31
CA LYS A 834 28.06 -9.44 -13.75
C LYS A 834 28.33 -8.93 -15.17
N LYS A 835 27.41 -9.19 -16.12
CA LYS A 835 27.51 -8.71 -17.50
C LYS A 835 27.49 -7.19 -17.58
N SER A 836 26.58 -6.54 -16.85
CA SER A 836 26.49 -5.07 -16.75
C SER A 836 27.79 -4.46 -16.23
N LYS A 837 28.34 -5.00 -15.13
CA LYS A 837 29.58 -4.50 -14.53
C LYS A 837 30.78 -4.71 -15.44
N LEU A 838 30.88 -5.86 -16.09
CA LEU A 838 31.93 -6.15 -17.07
C LEU A 838 31.87 -5.16 -18.25
N GLN A 839 30.68 -4.96 -18.82
CA GLN A 839 30.47 -4.04 -19.94
C GLN A 839 30.81 -2.60 -19.55
N ALA A 840 30.41 -2.15 -18.36
CA ALA A 840 30.76 -0.84 -17.82
C ALA A 840 32.29 -0.67 -17.67
N SER A 841 32.98 -1.70 -17.16
CA SER A 841 34.45 -1.68 -17.04
C SER A 841 35.15 -1.64 -18.39
N ILE A 842 34.69 -2.42 -19.38
CA ILE A 842 35.22 -2.40 -20.75
C ILE A 842 35.02 -1.01 -21.37
N HIS A 843 33.82 -0.44 -21.25
CA HIS A 843 33.54 0.89 -21.79
C HIS A 843 34.39 1.98 -21.15
N ALA A 844 34.57 1.94 -19.82
CA ALA A 844 35.43 2.87 -19.11
C ALA A 844 36.90 2.76 -19.56
N ALA A 845 37.41 1.53 -19.75
CA ALA A 845 38.76 1.28 -20.27
C ALA A 845 38.92 1.78 -21.72
N LEU A 846 37.95 1.49 -22.60
CA LEU A 846 37.96 1.99 -23.97
C LEU A 846 37.88 3.52 -24.05
N GLU A 847 37.12 4.17 -23.16
CA GLU A 847 37.11 5.62 -23.05
C GLU A 847 38.46 6.18 -22.57
N SER A 848 39.09 5.56 -21.57
CA SER A 848 40.42 5.99 -21.13
C SER A 848 41.47 5.81 -22.22
N ASP A 849 41.44 4.69 -22.94
CA ASP A 849 42.36 4.43 -24.05
C ASP A 849 42.14 5.43 -25.19
N LYS A 850 40.89 5.72 -25.55
CA LYS A 850 40.54 6.78 -26.51
C LYS A 850 41.06 8.14 -26.07
N LYS A 851 40.98 8.48 -24.77
CA LYS A 851 41.51 9.74 -24.20
C LYS A 851 43.04 9.79 -24.21
N MET A 852 43.72 8.65 -23.97
CA MET A 852 45.18 8.55 -24.00
C MET A 852 45.74 8.62 -25.43
N LEU A 853 45.09 7.97 -26.38
CA LEU A 853 45.49 7.93 -27.80
C LEU A 853 45.13 9.20 -28.58
N ALA A 854 44.33 10.11 -28.00
CA ALA A 854 43.97 11.37 -28.64
C ALA A 854 45.18 12.34 -28.68
N LEU A 855 45.61 12.70 -29.90
CA LEU A 855 46.68 13.68 -30.17
C LEU A 855 46.41 15.03 -29.47
N PRO A 856 47.45 15.78 -29.05
CA PRO A 856 47.31 17.07 -28.36
C PRO A 856 46.43 18.10 -29.10
N ALA A 857 46.44 18.10 -30.43
CA ALA A 857 45.61 18.98 -31.25
C ALA A 857 44.10 18.66 -31.19
N LYS A 858 43.72 17.44 -30.77
CA LYS A 858 42.34 17.04 -30.52
C LYS A 858 41.92 17.17 -29.06
N LYS A 859 42.84 17.47 -28.12
CA LYS A 859 42.46 17.75 -26.72
C LYS A 859 41.66 19.06 -26.56
N GLN A 860 41.76 20.00 -27.52
CA GLN A 860 40.96 21.24 -27.53
C GLN A 860 39.61 21.10 -28.24
N VAL A 861 39.42 20.08 -29.08
CA VAL A 861 38.08 19.73 -29.55
C VAL A 861 37.49 18.82 -28.50
N ALA A 862 36.99 19.44 -27.43
CA ALA A 862 36.04 18.80 -26.53
C ALA A 862 35.10 17.92 -27.35
N ALA A 863 34.80 16.71 -26.83
CA ALA A 863 33.87 15.72 -27.36
C ALA A 863 32.78 16.37 -28.23
N PRO A 864 32.27 15.74 -29.31
CA PRO A 864 31.18 16.29 -30.12
C PRO A 864 29.97 16.55 -29.22
N SER A 865 30.01 17.70 -28.55
CA SER A 865 28.94 18.25 -27.78
C SER A 865 28.11 18.79 -28.90
N SER A 866 27.11 18.01 -29.29
CA SER A 866 25.90 18.61 -29.78
C SER A 866 25.60 19.71 -28.77
N LYS A 867 25.90 20.97 -29.11
CA LYS A 867 25.63 22.09 -28.23
C LYS A 867 24.14 22.02 -27.96
N THR A 868 23.76 21.52 -26.80
CA THR A 868 22.37 21.42 -26.41
C THR A 868 21.93 22.86 -26.19
N PHE A 869 21.26 23.42 -27.19
CA PHE A 869 20.69 24.74 -27.09
C PHE A 869 19.57 24.67 -26.05
N ALA A 870 19.75 25.35 -24.92
CA ALA A 870 18.66 25.54 -23.99
C ALA A 870 17.56 26.36 -24.70
N PRO A 871 16.32 25.87 -24.79
CA PRO A 871 15.24 26.61 -25.42
C PRO A 871 15.05 27.93 -24.66
N ARG A 872 15.17 29.06 -25.36
CA ARG A 872 14.79 30.38 -24.82
C ARG A 872 13.33 30.65 -25.18
N ALA A 873 12.58 31.27 -24.27
CA ALA A 873 11.22 31.68 -24.53
C ALA A 873 11.17 32.67 -25.72
N ASN A 874 10.54 32.25 -26.83
CA ASN A 874 10.35 33.10 -28.01
C ASN A 874 8.95 33.72 -28.01
N MET A 875 8.78 34.81 -27.25
CA MET A 875 7.51 35.56 -27.15
C MET A 875 7.12 36.25 -28.47
N SER A 876 8.04 36.44 -29.43
CA SER A 876 7.71 37.09 -30.71
C SER A 876 6.72 36.27 -31.54
N SER A 877 6.79 34.94 -31.50
CA SER A 877 5.83 34.05 -32.14
C SER A 877 4.41 34.19 -31.56
N TYR A 878 4.31 34.44 -30.25
CA TYR A 878 3.04 34.69 -29.57
C TYR A 878 2.42 36.01 -30.05
N TYR A 879 3.22 37.08 -30.17
CA TYR A 879 2.73 38.38 -30.64
C TYR A 879 2.47 38.43 -32.16
N CYS A 880 3.30 37.79 -32.99
CA CYS A 880 3.13 37.79 -34.45
C CYS A 880 1.98 36.88 -34.94
N ASN A 881 1.70 35.76 -34.25
CA ASN A 881 0.60 34.85 -34.61
C ASN A 881 -0.75 35.22 -33.96
N SER A 882 -0.77 36.15 -33.00
CA SER A 882 -2.00 36.67 -32.40
C SER A 882 -2.57 37.89 -33.14
N PHE A 883 -1.81 38.50 -34.06
CA PHE A 883 -2.40 39.37 -35.06
C PHE A 883 -3.17 38.52 -36.08
N PRO A 884 -4.47 38.81 -36.33
CA PRO A 884 -5.19 38.19 -37.43
C PRO A 884 -4.37 38.36 -38.72
N LYS A 885 -4.19 37.29 -39.50
CA LYS A 885 -3.53 37.41 -40.81
C LYS A 885 -4.32 38.43 -41.65
N LEU A 886 -3.73 39.60 -41.86
CA LEU A 886 -4.22 40.64 -42.77
C LEU A 886 -3.86 40.23 -44.21
N SER A 887 -4.45 39.14 -44.69
CA SER A 887 -4.44 38.79 -46.11
C SER A 887 -5.66 37.91 -46.38
N GLY A 888 -6.66 38.50 -47.03
CA GLY A 888 -7.83 37.81 -47.55
C GLY A 888 -7.52 36.93 -48.75
#